data_AF-A0A1X1UDN4-F1
#
_entry.id   AF-A0A1X1UDN4-F1
#
_cell.length_a   1.000
_cell.length_b   1.000
_cell.length_c   1.000
_cell.angle_alpha   90.00
_cell.angle_beta   90.00
_cell.angle_gamma   90.00
#
_symmetry.space_group_name_H-M   'P 1'
#
loop_
_entity.id
_entity.type
_entity.pdbx_description
1 polymer ?
#
loop_
_entity_poly.entity_id
_entity_poly.type
_entity_poly.pdbx_seq_one_letter_code
_entity_poly.pdbx_strand_id
1 'polypeptide(L)'
;MDFGLLPPEVNSALMYSGPGPGPLLEAAVSWEAVAAELESTAAGYSAQVSGLSGLTWSGPSSVSMTVAAEPYVGWLQASAAQAAQTSAQAYAAASAYEAAFAMTVPPPVIAANRAQLMALAATNFLGQNSAAIAATEAQYAEMWIQDATAMYGYAVDASAAGTLTSYQEPPQTTDEAGRDAQARAVADSAADTARAETQNLTQLAQPATQQVAAANAAQQITGGNVTIGSGGNLTIGPGLTTVGPNGTYTSITIESGGTLTVNGTLLILPGGTITDGGTLIINSGGTLTVSNGASVTVGSGAVLSVNSGGVLSINSGGVVTVNGALFIQGAVTDAGTLTVNAGGDVTSFDAGTLTVADGGALSDYGSLTVLPSSSLTVDDGGTLTVANGGTLSDYGTLANSGTLALDNGGTLTVYPGGVLNDYGTITNYGTLAVNDGTVTNPGILSVHDGGVLDDYGHLAVNANGTVDVYTGGTVNEYGSLTVDAGSTFNDAGALNVNDGGAVTLSNDGVLTVYSDGTLTVSDGGTVSDGGALTVADGGTLTDGGALTVDTGGTLTDDGALTVSHGGTLSVSDGGALTVTDGGTLSVSDGSTLTDAGAVSVDSGGTLTVGHDGTMTVTTGGTLSDYGTVSNIGTLSNSGTLTVYPGGALDDYGTVLNYGTLAVNDGTVTDPGALTVYNGAVLNDYGHLAVDGHGTLDVNLGGIVNEYGSLTVDAGSAFNDGGALNVNAGGTLTLGDGGVLTVYNGGTLTVADGGTVTVGSGGTVPIGSGGTLAVDAGGALTINGGGFVVVTDGSIVPVAPGGTIVVGPGDVVTVYPGGFAGSSGYFGPVTVGPGVLSVTPPPASVASPGLGLSSSPGLAGTSGIQPRFDPGALTDAFAGSPSYAD
;
A
#
# COMPACT_ATOMS: atom_id res chain seq x y z
N MET A 1 -22.21 -9.94 -27.03
CA MET A 1 -22.72 -10.97 -26.12
C MET A 1 -23.56 -10.28 -25.06
N ASP A 2 -24.47 -10.99 -24.39
CA ASP A 2 -25.27 -10.43 -23.29
C ASP A 2 -24.79 -11.09 -21.99
N PHE A 3 -23.97 -10.37 -21.22
CA PHE A 3 -23.39 -10.86 -19.97
C PHE A 3 -24.39 -10.87 -18.82
N GLY A 4 -25.51 -10.13 -18.95
CA GLY A 4 -26.60 -10.14 -17.98
C GLY A 4 -27.39 -11.45 -17.96
N LEU A 5 -27.28 -12.28 -19.02
CA LEU A 5 -27.88 -13.62 -19.07
C LEU A 5 -27.02 -14.71 -18.40
N LEU A 6 -25.77 -14.40 -18.05
CA LEU A 6 -24.86 -15.33 -17.38
C LEU A 6 -24.90 -15.09 -15.88
N PRO A 7 -25.04 -16.14 -15.05
CA PRO A 7 -25.01 -15.99 -13.60
C PRO A 7 -23.60 -15.58 -13.12
N PRO A 8 -23.48 -14.97 -11.92
CA PRO A 8 -22.21 -14.46 -11.41
C PRO A 8 -21.14 -15.56 -11.31
N GLU A 9 -21.50 -16.81 -10.99
CA GLU A 9 -20.54 -17.92 -10.99
C GLU A 9 -19.82 -18.13 -12.32
N VAL A 10 -20.46 -17.77 -13.45
CA VAL A 10 -19.88 -17.91 -14.79
C VAL A 10 -19.06 -16.68 -15.16
N ASN A 11 -19.60 -15.47 -14.99
CA ASN A 11 -18.86 -14.23 -15.31
C ASN A 11 -17.59 -14.13 -14.45
N SER A 12 -17.72 -14.34 -13.14
CA SER A 12 -16.59 -14.41 -12.22
C SER A 12 -15.59 -15.51 -12.58
N ALA A 13 -16.01 -16.75 -12.81
CA ALA A 13 -15.07 -17.82 -13.14
C ALA A 13 -14.33 -17.56 -14.47
N LEU A 14 -14.98 -16.95 -15.46
CA LEU A 14 -14.34 -16.59 -16.72
C LEU A 14 -13.32 -15.47 -16.55
N MET A 15 -13.59 -14.48 -15.70
CA MET A 15 -12.68 -13.37 -15.44
C MET A 15 -11.44 -13.81 -14.62
N TYR A 16 -11.66 -14.64 -13.60
CA TYR A 16 -10.62 -15.17 -12.71
C TYR A 16 -9.85 -16.38 -13.28
N SER A 17 -10.13 -16.75 -14.54
CA SER A 17 -9.38 -17.78 -15.24
C SER A 17 -8.67 -17.20 -16.45
N GLY A 18 -7.40 -17.56 -16.62
CA GLY A 18 -6.58 -17.10 -17.74
C GLY A 18 -5.20 -16.61 -17.29
N PRO A 19 -4.37 -16.17 -18.25
CA PRO A 19 -3.00 -15.74 -18.00
C PRO A 19 -2.88 -14.29 -17.48
N GLY A 20 -4.01 -13.61 -17.22
CA GLY A 20 -4.02 -12.18 -16.86
C GLY A 20 -3.61 -11.25 -18.02
N PRO A 21 -3.27 -9.99 -17.72
CA PRO A 21 -2.97 -8.95 -18.72
C PRO A 21 -1.52 -9.02 -19.24
N GLY A 22 -0.64 -9.80 -18.59
CA GLY A 22 0.78 -9.91 -18.94
C GLY A 22 1.10 -10.04 -20.43
N PRO A 23 0.43 -10.93 -21.19
CA PRO A 23 0.67 -11.05 -22.64
C PRO A 23 0.35 -9.78 -23.45
N LEU A 24 -0.59 -8.95 -23.01
CA LEU A 24 -0.90 -7.67 -23.65
C LEU A 24 0.13 -6.60 -23.31
N LEU A 25 0.63 -6.59 -22.07
CA LEU A 25 1.71 -5.71 -21.63
C LEU A 25 3.01 -6.02 -22.39
N GLU A 26 3.36 -7.30 -22.56
CA GLU A 26 4.50 -7.72 -23.39
C GLU A 26 4.34 -7.29 -24.86
N ALA A 27 3.12 -7.40 -25.40
CA ALA A 27 2.82 -6.95 -26.75
C ALA A 27 2.96 -5.42 -26.88
N ALA A 28 2.52 -4.65 -25.88
CA ALA A 28 2.66 -3.19 -25.86
C ALA A 28 4.14 -2.78 -25.91
N VAL A 29 4.97 -3.32 -25.02
CA VAL A 29 6.43 -3.08 -25.01
C VAL A 29 7.07 -3.48 -26.35
N SER A 30 6.63 -4.59 -26.94
CA SER A 30 7.15 -5.05 -28.24
C SER A 30 6.79 -4.08 -29.38
N TRP A 31 5.57 -3.52 -29.38
CA TRP A 31 5.15 -2.53 -30.37
C TRP A 31 5.86 -1.19 -30.19
N GLU A 32 6.15 -0.80 -28.96
CA GLU A 32 6.97 0.37 -28.63
C GLU A 32 8.41 0.21 -29.14
N ALA A 33 9.01 -0.97 -28.94
CA ALA A 33 10.32 -1.27 -29.52
C ALA A 33 10.33 -1.20 -31.06
N VAL A 34 9.26 -1.70 -31.71
CA VAL A 34 9.11 -1.58 -33.17
C VAL A 34 8.97 -0.13 -33.61
N ALA A 35 8.23 0.70 -32.88
CA ALA A 35 8.12 2.13 -33.16
C ALA A 35 9.50 2.81 -33.09
N ALA A 36 10.26 2.57 -32.02
CA ALA A 36 11.60 3.11 -31.84
C ALA A 36 12.58 2.68 -32.96
N GLU A 37 12.54 1.40 -33.36
CA GLU A 37 13.37 0.90 -34.47
C GLU A 37 12.98 1.51 -35.82
N LEU A 38 11.69 1.77 -36.07
CA LEU A 38 11.23 2.46 -37.27
C LEU A 38 11.68 3.92 -37.31
N GLU A 39 11.65 4.64 -36.17
CA GLU A 39 12.15 6.01 -36.07
C GLU A 39 13.66 6.07 -36.24
N SER A 40 14.40 5.18 -35.59
CA SER A 40 15.84 5.01 -35.75
C SER A 40 16.20 4.73 -37.21
N THR A 41 15.43 3.86 -37.88
CA THR A 41 15.60 3.56 -39.30
C THR A 41 15.32 4.80 -40.17
N ALA A 42 14.26 5.55 -39.89
CA ALA A 42 13.95 6.79 -40.59
C ALA A 42 15.05 7.85 -40.43
N ALA A 43 15.60 7.99 -39.23
CA ALA A 43 16.73 8.88 -38.93
C ALA A 43 18.00 8.44 -39.68
N GLY A 44 18.29 7.14 -39.70
CA GLY A 44 19.41 6.57 -40.47
C GLY A 44 19.26 6.83 -41.98
N TYR A 45 18.07 6.65 -42.54
CA TYR A 45 17.79 6.96 -43.95
C TYR A 45 17.95 8.45 -44.24
N SER A 46 17.43 9.32 -43.39
CA SER A 46 17.59 10.78 -43.51
C SER A 46 19.06 11.20 -43.48
N ALA A 47 19.87 10.59 -42.61
CA ALA A 47 21.31 10.85 -42.55
C ALA A 47 22.03 10.47 -43.85
N GLN A 48 21.70 9.31 -44.43
CA GLN A 48 22.27 8.87 -45.71
C GLN A 48 21.83 9.77 -46.88
N VAL A 49 20.55 10.14 -46.93
CA VAL A 49 19.98 11.05 -47.95
C VAL A 49 20.60 12.44 -47.86
N SER A 50 20.86 12.94 -46.65
CA SER A 50 21.59 14.20 -46.43
C SER A 50 23.04 14.11 -46.92
N GLY A 51 23.73 13.00 -46.62
CA GLY A 51 25.09 12.74 -47.10
C GLY A 51 25.22 12.69 -48.64
N LEU A 52 24.19 12.18 -49.32
CA LEU A 52 24.06 12.17 -50.78
C LEU A 52 24.00 13.58 -51.41
N SER A 53 23.47 14.57 -50.68
CA SER A 53 23.40 15.98 -51.08
C SER A 53 24.65 16.80 -50.72
N GLY A 54 25.62 16.19 -50.02
CA GLY A 54 26.86 16.82 -49.56
C GLY A 54 27.93 17.00 -50.65
N LEU A 55 29.11 17.48 -50.24
CA LEU A 55 30.21 17.93 -51.12
C LEU A 55 30.76 16.87 -52.09
N THR A 56 30.51 15.57 -51.85
CA THR A 56 31.11 14.49 -52.63
C THR A 56 30.33 14.19 -53.92
N TRP A 57 28.98 14.19 -53.88
CA TRP A 57 28.10 13.83 -54.99
C TRP A 57 27.08 14.96 -55.28
N SER A 58 27.55 16.12 -55.74
CA SER A 58 26.73 17.33 -55.93
C SER A 58 26.27 17.53 -57.39
N GLY A 59 25.29 16.76 -57.86
CA GLY A 59 24.79 16.87 -59.25
C GLY A 59 23.28 16.61 -59.38
N PRO A 60 22.67 16.90 -60.54
CA PRO A 60 21.22 16.75 -60.74
C PRO A 60 20.68 15.35 -60.40
N SER A 61 21.48 14.29 -60.61
CA SER A 61 21.10 12.92 -60.27
C SER A 61 21.04 12.62 -58.78
N SER A 62 21.87 13.26 -57.94
CA SER A 62 21.79 13.09 -56.49
C SER A 62 20.59 13.83 -55.90
N VAL A 63 20.30 15.04 -56.40
CA VAL A 63 19.09 15.79 -56.06
C VAL A 63 17.82 15.00 -56.43
N SER A 64 17.77 14.38 -57.61
CA SER A 64 16.64 13.53 -58.00
C SER A 64 16.48 12.29 -57.12
N MET A 65 17.59 11.70 -56.63
CA MET A 65 17.53 10.56 -55.71
C MET A 65 17.02 10.97 -54.32
N THR A 66 17.47 12.12 -53.79
CA THR A 66 16.96 12.70 -52.53
C THR A 66 15.44 12.89 -52.58
N VAL A 67 14.93 13.54 -53.64
CA VAL A 67 13.48 13.77 -53.81
C VAL A 67 12.69 12.46 -53.95
N ALA A 68 13.28 11.43 -54.56
CA ALA A 68 12.66 10.13 -54.71
C ALA A 68 12.57 9.33 -53.39
N ALA A 69 13.47 9.59 -52.43
CA ALA A 69 13.50 8.91 -51.13
C ALA A 69 12.59 9.54 -50.07
N GLU A 70 12.26 10.83 -50.20
CA GLU A 70 11.41 11.58 -49.25
C GLU A 70 10.08 10.87 -48.90
N PRO A 71 9.28 10.35 -49.86
CA PRO A 71 8.02 9.69 -49.53
C PRO A 71 8.19 8.44 -48.67
N TYR A 72 9.30 7.73 -48.82
CA TYR A 72 9.58 6.52 -48.05
C TYR A 72 10.00 6.83 -46.61
N VAL A 73 10.78 7.89 -46.41
CA VAL A 73 11.12 8.39 -45.06
C VAL A 73 9.86 8.86 -44.34
N GLY A 74 8.97 9.60 -45.03
CA GLY A 74 7.68 10.01 -44.46
C GLY A 74 6.77 8.82 -44.12
N TRP A 75 6.79 7.76 -44.94
CA TRP A 75 6.08 6.51 -44.65
C TRP A 75 6.64 5.78 -43.42
N LEU A 76 7.97 5.74 -43.24
CA LEU A 76 8.60 5.15 -42.05
C LEU A 76 8.18 5.89 -40.77
N GLN A 77 8.19 7.21 -40.79
CA GLN A 77 7.76 8.05 -39.66
C GLN A 77 6.27 7.85 -39.34
N ALA A 78 5.40 7.83 -40.37
CA ALA A 78 3.98 7.56 -40.17
C ALA A 78 3.72 6.15 -39.62
N SER A 79 4.48 5.16 -40.08
CA SER A 79 4.39 3.78 -39.59
C SER A 79 4.89 3.64 -38.15
N ALA A 80 5.91 4.41 -37.75
CA ALA A 80 6.37 4.47 -36.37
C ALA A 80 5.29 5.04 -35.43
N ALA A 81 4.69 6.18 -35.80
CA ALA A 81 3.59 6.77 -35.03
C ALA A 81 2.39 5.80 -34.91
N GLN A 82 2.10 5.03 -35.97
CA GLN A 82 1.06 4.02 -35.96
C GLN A 82 1.40 2.80 -35.08
N ALA A 83 2.68 2.41 -35.01
CA ALA A 83 3.17 1.38 -34.09
C ALA A 83 3.07 1.84 -32.63
N ALA A 84 3.45 3.09 -32.33
CA ALA A 84 3.26 3.69 -31.01
C ALA A 84 1.78 3.72 -30.60
N GLN A 85 0.89 4.09 -31.52
CA GLN A 85 -0.57 4.01 -31.28
C GLN A 85 -1.03 2.57 -31.00
N THR A 86 -0.45 1.58 -31.68
CA THR A 86 -0.78 0.16 -31.43
C THR A 86 -0.33 -0.28 -30.02
N SER A 87 0.81 0.21 -29.55
CA SER A 87 1.26 -0.01 -28.16
C SER A 87 0.29 0.60 -27.15
N ALA A 88 -0.08 1.88 -27.33
CA ALA A 88 -1.03 2.56 -26.44
C ALA A 88 -2.39 1.82 -26.36
N GLN A 89 -2.87 1.29 -27.48
CA GLN A 89 -4.10 0.50 -27.51
C GLN A 89 -3.98 -0.85 -26.81
N ALA A 90 -2.79 -1.47 -26.82
CA ALA A 90 -2.53 -2.70 -26.07
C ALA A 90 -2.50 -2.44 -24.55
N TYR A 91 -1.91 -1.32 -24.09
CA TYR A 91 -2.02 -0.89 -22.69
C TYR A 91 -3.47 -0.59 -22.28
N ALA A 92 -4.23 0.11 -23.12
CA ALA A 92 -5.65 0.37 -22.87
C ALA A 92 -6.50 -0.91 -22.81
N ALA A 93 -6.15 -1.94 -23.56
CA ALA A 93 -6.81 -3.25 -23.47
C ALA A 93 -6.46 -3.99 -22.17
N ALA A 94 -5.22 -3.87 -21.69
CA ALA A 94 -4.78 -4.43 -20.42
C ALA A 94 -5.48 -3.74 -19.24
N SER A 95 -5.54 -2.41 -19.22
CA SER A 95 -6.22 -1.66 -18.16
C SER A 95 -7.73 -1.94 -18.13
N ALA A 96 -8.37 -2.10 -19.29
CA ALA A 96 -9.77 -2.50 -19.37
C ALA A 96 -10.01 -3.89 -18.73
N TYR A 97 -9.09 -4.84 -18.91
CA TYR A 97 -9.16 -6.15 -18.26
C TYR A 97 -9.03 -6.03 -16.75
N GLU A 98 -8.04 -5.27 -16.26
CA GLU A 98 -7.81 -5.11 -14.81
C GLU A 98 -8.97 -4.40 -14.11
N ALA A 99 -9.52 -3.33 -14.71
CA ALA A 99 -10.70 -2.66 -14.17
C ALA A 99 -11.91 -3.60 -14.08
N ALA A 100 -12.07 -4.47 -15.08
CA ALA A 100 -13.12 -5.47 -15.09
C ALA A 100 -12.88 -6.57 -14.07
N PHE A 101 -11.63 -7.01 -13.90
CA PHE A 101 -11.22 -8.00 -12.91
C PHE A 101 -11.50 -7.49 -11.48
N ALA A 102 -11.09 -6.27 -11.18
CA ALA A 102 -11.29 -5.63 -9.88
C ALA A 102 -12.78 -5.47 -9.50
N MET A 103 -13.63 -5.11 -10.48
CA MET A 103 -15.07 -4.94 -10.24
C MET A 103 -15.82 -6.28 -10.13
N THR A 104 -15.28 -7.36 -10.70
CA THR A 104 -15.94 -8.67 -10.75
C THR A 104 -15.85 -9.37 -9.40
N VAL A 105 -16.98 -9.91 -8.94
CA VAL A 105 -17.09 -10.52 -7.62
C VAL A 105 -16.18 -11.76 -7.50
N PRO A 106 -15.41 -11.93 -6.40
CA PRO A 106 -14.59 -13.12 -6.23
C PRO A 106 -15.45 -14.41 -6.14
N PRO A 107 -15.09 -15.50 -6.84
CA PRO A 107 -15.83 -16.77 -6.80
C PRO A 107 -16.10 -17.33 -5.39
N PRO A 108 -15.19 -17.22 -4.39
CA PRO A 108 -15.47 -17.67 -3.02
C PRO A 108 -16.63 -16.94 -2.35
N VAL A 109 -16.83 -15.65 -2.64
CA VAL A 109 -17.92 -14.84 -2.07
C VAL A 109 -19.29 -15.33 -2.57
N ILE A 110 -19.37 -15.61 -3.87
CA ILE A 110 -20.58 -16.18 -4.47
C ILE A 110 -20.86 -17.56 -3.86
N ALA A 111 -19.84 -18.40 -3.72
CA ALA A 111 -19.97 -19.72 -3.11
C ALA A 111 -20.43 -19.65 -1.64
N ALA A 112 -19.93 -18.69 -0.85
CA ALA A 112 -20.34 -18.47 0.53
C ALA A 112 -21.83 -18.08 0.63
N ASN A 113 -22.31 -17.17 -0.22
CA ASN A 113 -23.72 -16.81 -0.30
C ASN A 113 -24.59 -18.04 -0.64
N ARG A 114 -24.17 -18.87 -1.61
CA ARG A 114 -24.90 -20.11 -1.97
C ARG A 114 -24.91 -21.12 -0.81
N ALA A 115 -23.81 -21.25 -0.06
CA ALA A 115 -23.73 -22.12 1.11
C ALA A 115 -24.64 -21.64 2.25
N GLN A 116 -24.67 -20.33 2.51
CA GLN A 116 -25.56 -19.71 3.49
C GLN A 116 -27.03 -19.91 3.13
N LEU A 117 -27.40 -19.74 1.86
CA LEU A 117 -28.75 -20.02 1.37
C LEU A 117 -29.17 -21.47 1.67
N MET A 118 -28.28 -22.43 1.42
CA MET A 118 -28.54 -23.85 1.71
C MET A 118 -28.70 -24.11 3.21
N ALA A 119 -27.87 -23.49 4.07
CA ALA A 119 -27.97 -23.62 5.53
C ALA A 119 -29.25 -23.00 6.10
N LEU A 120 -29.64 -21.80 5.63
CA LEU A 120 -30.87 -21.13 6.02
C LEU A 120 -32.10 -21.91 5.57
N ALA A 121 -32.10 -22.44 4.35
CA ALA A 121 -33.18 -23.28 3.83
C ALA A 121 -33.30 -24.60 4.62
N ALA A 122 -32.18 -25.24 4.97
CA ALA A 122 -32.16 -26.47 5.74
C ALA A 122 -32.71 -26.30 7.18
N THR A 123 -32.60 -25.09 7.75
CA THR A 123 -33.08 -24.76 9.10
C THR A 123 -34.45 -24.07 9.11
N ASN A 124 -35.06 -23.80 7.95
CA ASN A 124 -36.32 -23.06 7.84
C ASN A 124 -37.59 -23.91 8.12
N PHE A 125 -37.54 -24.83 9.08
CA PHE A 125 -38.65 -25.77 9.38
C PHE A 125 -39.95 -25.06 9.80
N LEU A 126 -39.82 -23.91 10.48
CA LEU A 126 -40.92 -23.11 11.00
C LEU A 126 -41.21 -21.84 10.17
N GLY A 127 -40.52 -21.65 9.04
CA GLY A 127 -40.67 -20.45 8.21
C GLY A 127 -40.02 -19.17 8.76
N GLN A 128 -39.33 -19.23 9.91
CA GLN A 128 -38.71 -18.08 10.58
C GLN A 128 -37.55 -17.48 9.78
N ASN A 129 -36.82 -18.28 9.00
CA ASN A 129 -35.68 -17.83 8.21
C ASN A 129 -36.07 -17.25 6.84
N SER A 130 -37.36 -17.12 6.54
CA SER A 130 -37.82 -16.69 5.21
C SER A 130 -37.34 -15.28 4.83
N ALA A 131 -37.22 -14.37 5.80
CA ALA A 131 -36.68 -13.03 5.55
C ALA A 131 -35.16 -13.06 5.28
N ALA A 132 -34.41 -13.88 6.02
CA ALA A 132 -32.97 -14.06 5.81
C ALA A 132 -32.65 -14.74 4.46
N ILE A 133 -33.48 -15.70 4.04
CA ILE A 133 -33.40 -16.31 2.71
C ILE A 133 -33.61 -15.26 1.63
N ALA A 134 -34.65 -14.42 1.74
CA ALA A 134 -34.91 -13.36 0.78
C ALA A 134 -33.77 -12.33 0.71
N ALA A 135 -33.16 -11.99 1.85
CA ALA A 135 -31.98 -11.12 1.88
C ALA A 135 -30.76 -11.78 1.19
N THR A 136 -30.54 -13.07 1.44
CA THR A 136 -29.44 -13.84 0.80
C THR A 136 -29.64 -13.93 -0.72
N GLU A 137 -30.87 -14.13 -1.20
CA GLU A 137 -31.18 -14.12 -2.63
C GLU A 137 -31.06 -12.72 -3.25
N ALA A 138 -31.36 -11.65 -2.51
CA ALA A 138 -31.16 -10.28 -2.97
C ALA A 138 -29.67 -9.96 -3.15
N GLN A 139 -28.82 -10.32 -2.19
CA GLN A 139 -27.36 -10.20 -2.29
C GLN A 139 -26.81 -10.97 -3.51
N TYR A 140 -27.36 -12.16 -3.79
CA TYR A 140 -27.01 -12.90 -5.00
C TYR A 140 -27.39 -12.17 -6.29
N ALA A 141 -28.56 -11.52 -6.33
CA ALA A 141 -28.97 -10.71 -7.46
C ALA A 141 -28.09 -9.46 -7.64
N GLU A 142 -27.62 -8.85 -6.54
CA GLU A 142 -26.67 -7.74 -6.57
C GLU A 142 -25.33 -8.17 -7.18
N MET A 143 -24.77 -9.31 -6.74
CA MET A 143 -23.55 -9.87 -7.34
C MET A 143 -23.73 -10.17 -8.83
N TRP A 144 -24.90 -10.66 -9.25
CA TRP A 144 -25.21 -10.86 -10.68
C TRP A 144 -25.16 -9.53 -11.44
N ILE A 145 -25.81 -8.48 -10.93
CA ILE A 145 -25.83 -7.17 -11.58
C ILE A 145 -24.43 -6.55 -11.66
N GLN A 146 -23.64 -6.69 -10.59
CA GLN A 146 -22.27 -6.19 -10.54
C GLN A 146 -21.38 -6.87 -11.59
N ASP A 147 -21.37 -8.20 -11.65
CA ASP A 147 -20.60 -8.96 -12.65
C ASP A 147 -21.02 -8.61 -14.09
N ALA A 148 -22.33 -8.49 -14.34
CA ALA A 148 -22.83 -8.08 -15.64
C ALA A 148 -22.35 -6.66 -16.00
N THR A 149 -22.34 -5.75 -15.03
CA THR A 149 -21.88 -4.37 -15.21
C THR A 149 -20.38 -4.31 -15.51
N ALA A 150 -19.56 -5.07 -14.76
CA ALA A 150 -18.13 -5.21 -15.01
C ALA A 150 -17.85 -5.70 -16.43
N MET A 151 -18.53 -6.77 -16.87
CA MET A 151 -18.33 -7.31 -18.22
C MET A 151 -18.84 -6.38 -19.33
N TYR A 152 -19.88 -5.58 -19.08
CA TYR A 152 -20.36 -4.59 -20.04
C TYR A 152 -19.40 -3.41 -20.17
N GLY A 153 -18.85 -2.91 -19.06
CA GLY A 153 -17.78 -1.92 -19.06
C GLY A 153 -16.57 -2.43 -19.84
N TYR A 154 -16.11 -3.63 -19.49
CA TYR A 154 -15.00 -4.30 -20.20
C TYR A 154 -15.25 -4.40 -21.70
N ALA A 155 -16.45 -4.81 -22.12
CA ALA A 155 -16.75 -4.97 -23.54
C ALA A 155 -16.73 -3.64 -24.30
N VAL A 156 -17.15 -2.54 -23.67
CA VAL A 156 -17.07 -1.19 -24.26
C VAL A 156 -15.61 -0.77 -24.39
N ASP A 157 -14.85 -0.86 -23.31
CA ASP A 157 -13.47 -0.37 -23.26
C ASP A 157 -12.54 -1.22 -24.13
N ALA A 158 -12.67 -2.55 -24.09
CA ALA A 158 -11.93 -3.45 -24.96
C ALA A 158 -12.29 -3.27 -26.44
N SER A 159 -13.54 -2.88 -26.77
CA SER A 159 -13.90 -2.58 -28.16
C SER A 159 -13.28 -1.28 -28.68
N ALA A 160 -13.17 -0.27 -27.81
CA ALA A 160 -12.47 0.98 -28.12
C ALA A 160 -10.97 0.72 -28.29
N ALA A 161 -10.37 -0.02 -27.35
CA ALA A 161 -8.96 -0.42 -27.40
C ALA A 161 -8.63 -1.26 -28.64
N GLY A 162 -9.54 -2.16 -29.05
CA GLY A 162 -9.38 -3.00 -30.23
C GLY A 162 -9.46 -2.27 -31.58
N THR A 163 -9.70 -0.95 -31.61
CA THR A 163 -9.82 -0.18 -32.85
C THR A 163 -8.44 0.29 -33.35
N LEU A 164 -7.85 -0.49 -34.25
CA LEU A 164 -6.54 -0.21 -34.86
C LEU A 164 -6.67 0.32 -36.30
N THR A 165 -5.84 1.31 -36.64
CA THR A 165 -5.69 1.80 -38.02
C THR A 165 -4.91 0.77 -38.84
N SER A 166 -5.31 0.51 -40.08
CA SER A 166 -4.57 -0.40 -40.98
C SER A 166 -3.28 0.27 -41.48
N TYR A 167 -2.17 -0.48 -41.48
CA TYR A 167 -0.90 -0.01 -42.06
C TYR A 167 -1.05 0.18 -43.57
N GLN A 168 -0.45 1.25 -44.09
CA GLN A 168 -0.37 1.49 -45.54
C GLN A 168 0.89 0.84 -46.12
N GLU A 169 0.82 0.40 -47.38
CA GLU A 169 1.99 -0.11 -48.08
C GLU A 169 3.03 1.00 -48.35
N PRO A 170 4.33 0.68 -48.34
CA PRO A 170 5.38 1.66 -48.60
C PRO A 170 5.27 2.23 -50.02
N PRO A 171 5.48 3.55 -50.21
CA PRO A 171 5.40 4.18 -51.51
C PRO A 171 6.54 3.71 -52.42
N GLN A 172 6.26 3.58 -53.72
CA GLN A 172 7.27 3.28 -54.73
C GLN A 172 8.20 4.50 -54.91
N THR A 173 9.49 4.32 -54.68
CA THR A 173 10.51 5.39 -54.79
C THR A 173 11.18 5.45 -56.16
N THR A 174 10.87 4.52 -57.07
CA THR A 174 11.48 4.46 -58.41
C THR A 174 10.44 4.46 -59.52
N ASP A 175 10.56 5.40 -60.46
CA ASP A 175 9.72 5.50 -61.65
C ASP A 175 10.37 4.74 -62.83
N GLU A 176 9.67 3.74 -63.38
CA GLU A 176 10.10 2.98 -64.56
C GLU A 176 10.24 3.86 -65.82
N ALA A 177 9.49 4.97 -65.91
CA ALA A 177 9.59 5.95 -67.00
C ALA A 177 10.85 6.85 -66.92
N GLY A 178 11.60 6.79 -65.80
CA GLY A 178 12.84 7.53 -65.60
C GLY A 178 13.93 7.20 -66.64
N ARG A 179 13.93 5.99 -67.21
CA ARG A 179 14.86 5.57 -68.28
C ARG A 179 14.58 6.30 -69.60
N ASP A 180 13.31 6.52 -69.93
CA ASP A 180 12.89 7.25 -71.14
C ASP A 180 13.05 8.76 -70.99
N ALA A 181 12.95 9.28 -69.76
CA ALA A 181 13.25 10.67 -69.43
C ALA A 181 14.76 10.95 -69.49
N GLN A 182 15.60 10.01 -69.01
CA GLN A 182 17.06 10.08 -69.12
C GLN A 182 17.51 10.08 -70.59
N ALA A 183 16.92 9.22 -71.43
CA ALA A 183 17.20 9.19 -72.87
C ALA A 183 16.83 10.51 -73.57
N ARG A 184 15.74 11.16 -73.15
CA ARG A 184 15.32 12.50 -73.64
C ARG A 184 16.25 13.62 -73.15
N ALA A 185 16.63 13.62 -71.87
CA ALA A 185 17.56 14.61 -71.31
C ALA A 185 18.96 14.57 -71.97
N VAL A 186 19.45 13.39 -72.36
CA VAL A 186 20.68 13.24 -73.14
C VAL A 186 20.54 13.82 -74.55
N ALA A 187 19.37 13.68 -75.19
CA ALA A 187 19.09 14.27 -76.49
C ALA A 187 18.96 15.80 -76.43
N ASP A 188 18.34 16.33 -75.37
CA ASP A 188 18.18 17.77 -75.14
C ASP A 188 19.51 18.46 -74.78
N SER A 189 20.38 17.80 -73.99
CA SER A 189 21.72 18.31 -73.66
C SER A 189 22.62 18.46 -74.91
N ALA A 190 22.49 17.54 -75.88
CA ALA A 190 23.16 17.66 -77.18
C ALA A 190 22.63 18.85 -78.01
N ALA A 191 21.34 19.17 -77.91
CA ALA A 191 20.72 20.31 -78.56
C ALA A 191 21.05 21.66 -77.87
N ASP A 192 21.17 21.68 -76.55
CA ASP A 192 21.51 22.87 -75.77
C ASP A 192 23.00 23.26 -75.89
N THR A 193 23.89 22.29 -76.05
CA THR A 193 25.30 22.56 -76.36
C THR A 193 25.44 23.30 -77.70
N ALA A 194 24.62 22.95 -78.70
CA ALA A 194 24.57 23.65 -79.99
C ALA A 194 23.93 25.06 -79.90
N ARG A 195 23.00 25.28 -78.96
CA ARG A 195 22.38 26.58 -78.69
C ARG A 195 23.30 27.53 -77.90
N ALA A 196 24.08 27.02 -76.95
CA ALA A 196 25.04 27.78 -76.16
C ALA A 196 26.21 28.32 -77.01
N GLU A 197 26.67 27.55 -78.01
CA GLU A 197 27.67 27.97 -78.99
C GLU A 197 27.16 29.13 -79.89
N THR A 198 25.84 29.19 -80.12
CA THR A 198 25.17 30.26 -80.88
C THR A 198 24.95 31.54 -80.04
N GLN A 199 24.75 31.43 -78.72
CA GLN A 199 24.55 32.59 -77.84
C GLN A 199 25.85 33.25 -77.34
N ASN A 200 26.95 32.50 -77.26
CA ASN A 200 28.28 33.05 -76.95
C ASN A 200 28.79 34.03 -78.04
N LEU A 201 28.27 33.94 -79.27
CA LEU A 201 28.57 34.88 -80.36
C LEU A 201 27.80 36.21 -80.25
N THR A 202 26.74 36.28 -79.44
CA THR A 202 25.83 37.44 -79.34
C THR A 202 26.10 38.32 -78.12
N GLN A 203 26.88 37.85 -77.13
CA GLN A 203 27.22 38.59 -75.90
C GLN A 203 28.52 39.42 -75.96
N LEU A 204 29.21 39.47 -77.10
CA LEU A 204 30.41 40.31 -77.30
C LEU A 204 30.09 41.78 -77.67
N ALA A 205 28.83 42.21 -77.60
CA ALA A 205 28.40 43.56 -77.94
C ALA A 205 27.74 44.31 -76.76
N GLN A 206 28.57 45.13 -76.09
CA GLN A 206 28.24 46.43 -75.47
C GLN A 206 27.61 46.48 -74.04
N PRO A 207 27.75 47.63 -73.31
CA PRO A 207 28.58 47.71 -72.11
C PRO A 207 27.87 48.17 -70.80
N ALA A 208 28.65 48.13 -69.71
CA ALA A 208 28.31 48.46 -68.33
C ALA A 208 27.91 49.93 -68.06
N THR A 209 27.08 50.18 -67.02
CA THR A 209 27.38 51.04 -65.84
C THR A 209 26.18 51.27 -64.89
N GLN A 210 26.52 51.59 -63.62
CA GLN A 210 25.73 52.27 -62.54
C GLN A 210 24.78 51.42 -61.68
N GLN A 211 24.58 51.62 -60.37
CA GLN A 211 25.22 52.34 -59.25
C GLN A 211 24.31 52.04 -58.02
N VAL A 212 24.85 51.64 -56.87
CA VAL A 212 24.84 52.39 -55.58
C VAL A 212 23.52 52.51 -54.78
N ALA A 213 23.60 51.94 -53.57
CA ALA A 213 23.10 52.37 -52.24
C ALA A 213 21.61 52.56 -51.92
N ALA A 214 21.20 51.97 -50.78
CA ALA A 214 20.48 52.70 -49.72
C ALA A 214 20.70 52.03 -48.35
N ALA A 215 21.10 52.82 -47.35
CA ALA A 215 21.16 52.50 -45.94
C ALA A 215 19.92 53.05 -45.21
N ASN A 216 19.53 52.38 -44.12
CA ASN A 216 18.59 52.80 -43.07
C ASN A 216 17.15 53.15 -43.49
N ALA A 217 16.35 52.10 -43.66
CA ALA A 217 14.90 52.09 -43.43
C ALA A 217 14.54 50.66 -42.98
N ALA A 218 13.47 50.47 -42.20
CA ALA A 218 12.95 49.16 -41.85
C ALA A 218 12.87 48.29 -43.11
N GLN A 219 13.68 47.23 -43.18
CA GLN A 219 13.72 46.35 -44.34
C GLN A 219 12.57 45.35 -44.22
N GLN A 220 11.49 45.61 -44.95
CA GLN A 220 10.51 44.58 -45.26
C GLN A 220 11.07 43.74 -46.42
N ILE A 221 11.43 42.49 -46.14
CA ILE A 221 11.99 41.57 -47.13
C ILE A 221 10.95 40.49 -47.42
N THR A 222 10.63 40.28 -48.69
CA THR A 222 9.66 39.29 -49.16
C THR A 222 10.34 38.35 -50.14
N GLY A 223 10.54 37.09 -49.75
CA GLY A 223 11.08 36.01 -50.60
C GLY A 223 12.61 35.89 -50.67
N GLY A 224 13.13 34.65 -50.53
CA GLY A 224 14.53 34.25 -50.79
C GLY A 224 15.45 34.23 -49.55
N ASN A 225 16.59 33.52 -49.59
CA ASN A 225 17.59 33.56 -48.50
C ASN A 225 18.34 34.90 -48.51
N VAL A 226 18.24 35.69 -47.43
CA VAL A 226 18.95 36.98 -47.30
C VAL A 226 19.87 36.96 -46.07
N THR A 227 21.15 37.26 -46.25
CA THR A 227 22.07 37.51 -45.12
C THR A 227 21.97 38.97 -44.71
N ILE A 228 21.43 39.26 -43.54
CA ILE A 228 21.21 40.62 -43.02
C ILE A 228 22.35 40.97 -42.05
N GLY A 229 22.92 42.17 -42.19
CA GLY A 229 23.94 42.71 -41.28
C GLY A 229 23.33 43.20 -39.95
N SER A 230 24.15 43.50 -38.95
CA SER A 230 23.69 43.96 -37.63
C SER A 230 23.10 45.39 -37.66
N GLY A 231 22.03 45.60 -36.89
CA GLY A 231 21.45 46.92 -36.57
C GLY A 231 20.00 47.16 -37.01
N GLY A 232 19.20 47.74 -36.12
CA GLY A 232 17.84 48.25 -36.40
C GLY A 232 16.70 47.28 -36.09
N ASN A 233 15.52 47.61 -36.63
CA ASN A 233 14.29 46.81 -36.55
C ASN A 233 14.18 45.96 -37.83
N LEU A 234 13.96 44.67 -37.68
CA LEU A 234 13.81 43.70 -38.77
C LEU A 234 12.37 43.17 -38.81
N THR A 235 11.75 43.13 -39.99
CA THR A 235 10.44 42.49 -40.20
C THR A 235 10.56 41.39 -41.25
N ILE A 236 10.19 40.17 -40.88
CA ILE A 236 10.27 38.95 -41.70
C ILE A 236 8.86 38.58 -42.15
N GLY A 237 8.58 38.79 -43.43
CA GLY A 237 7.31 38.38 -44.05
C GLY A 237 7.35 36.93 -44.56
N PRO A 238 6.24 36.46 -45.15
CA PRO A 238 6.15 35.11 -45.70
C PRO A 238 7.18 34.82 -46.82
N GLY A 239 7.83 33.65 -46.75
CA GLY A 239 8.77 33.15 -47.77
C GLY A 239 10.25 33.56 -47.62
N LEU A 240 10.64 34.17 -46.50
CA LEU A 240 12.03 34.49 -46.12
C LEU A 240 12.51 33.52 -45.02
N THR A 241 13.75 33.03 -45.07
CA THR A 241 14.16 31.82 -44.29
C THR A 241 15.51 31.88 -43.55
N THR A 242 16.28 32.98 -43.54
CA THR A 242 17.65 32.93 -42.97
C THR A 242 18.13 34.23 -42.34
N VAL A 243 18.75 34.18 -41.15
CA VAL A 243 19.72 35.20 -40.67
C VAL A 243 21.12 34.64 -40.83
N GLY A 244 22.06 35.50 -41.20
CA GLY A 244 23.48 35.15 -41.14
C GLY A 244 23.94 34.78 -39.72
N PRO A 245 25.10 34.10 -39.60
CA PRO A 245 25.54 33.43 -38.37
C PRO A 245 25.81 34.35 -37.17
N ASN A 246 25.82 35.68 -37.34
CA ASN A 246 26.11 36.63 -36.27
C ASN A 246 25.31 37.91 -36.47
N GLY A 247 24.38 38.23 -35.55
CA GLY A 247 23.54 39.42 -35.65
C GLY A 247 23.18 40.01 -34.28
N THR A 248 23.07 41.34 -34.23
CA THR A 248 22.64 42.10 -33.05
C THR A 248 21.53 43.04 -33.49
N TYR A 249 20.34 42.91 -32.91
CA TYR A 249 19.13 43.65 -33.32
C TYR A 249 18.45 44.31 -32.13
N THR A 250 17.75 45.42 -32.38
CA THR A 250 16.92 46.11 -31.38
C THR A 250 15.49 45.61 -31.39
N SER A 251 14.94 45.26 -32.55
CA SER A 251 13.71 44.47 -32.60
C SER A 251 13.63 43.59 -33.84
N ILE A 252 12.98 42.44 -33.71
CA ILE A 252 12.68 41.53 -34.80
C ILE A 252 11.18 41.19 -34.72
N THR A 253 10.47 41.31 -35.83
CA THR A 253 9.08 40.88 -35.96
C THR A 253 9.01 39.83 -37.04
N ILE A 254 8.51 38.64 -36.70
CA ILE A 254 8.24 37.57 -37.65
C ILE A 254 6.73 37.61 -37.89
N GLU A 255 6.31 37.94 -39.10
CA GLU A 255 4.90 37.94 -39.47
C GLU A 255 4.41 36.50 -39.69
N SER A 256 3.08 36.32 -39.72
CA SER A 256 2.49 35.01 -40.03
C SER A 256 3.00 34.46 -41.38
N GLY A 257 3.45 33.21 -41.35
CA GLY A 257 4.08 32.54 -42.50
C GLY A 257 5.54 32.93 -42.77
N GLY A 258 6.12 33.85 -41.98
CA GLY A 258 7.55 34.15 -41.99
C GLY A 258 8.35 33.12 -41.19
N THR A 259 9.60 32.87 -41.59
CA THR A 259 10.48 31.93 -40.89
C THR A 259 11.82 32.56 -40.58
N LEU A 260 12.19 32.58 -39.31
CA LEU A 260 13.48 33.03 -38.84
C LEU A 260 14.35 31.84 -38.43
N THR A 261 15.46 31.62 -39.14
CA THR A 261 16.39 30.53 -38.80
C THR A 261 17.69 31.10 -38.20
N VAL A 262 18.06 30.61 -37.02
CA VAL A 262 19.28 30.94 -36.28
C VAL A 262 20.26 29.77 -36.41
N ASN A 263 21.31 29.96 -37.22
CA ASN A 263 22.38 28.96 -37.46
C ASN A 263 23.72 29.34 -36.79
N GLY A 264 23.75 30.42 -36.00
CA GLY A 264 24.91 30.91 -35.26
C GLY A 264 24.44 31.74 -34.06
N THR A 265 25.18 32.74 -33.59
CA THR A 265 24.77 33.52 -32.41
C THR A 265 23.87 34.70 -32.80
N LEU A 266 22.64 34.69 -32.29
CA LEU A 266 21.72 35.82 -32.32
C LEU A 266 21.60 36.39 -30.90
N LEU A 267 22.07 37.63 -30.73
CA LEU A 267 21.99 38.34 -29.45
C LEU A 267 20.93 39.44 -29.53
N ILE A 268 19.94 39.41 -28.64
CA ILE A 268 19.01 40.53 -28.45
C ILE A 268 19.62 41.48 -27.42
N LEU A 269 19.77 42.76 -27.78
CA LEU A 269 20.31 43.77 -26.88
C LEU A 269 19.35 44.06 -25.72
N PRO A 270 19.84 44.60 -24.58
CA PRO A 270 18.98 45.09 -23.51
C PRO A 270 17.90 46.04 -24.03
N GLY A 271 16.63 45.77 -23.68
CA GLY A 271 15.47 46.52 -24.15
C GLY A 271 14.96 46.13 -25.55
N GLY A 272 15.61 45.16 -26.21
CA GLY A 272 15.21 44.70 -27.53
C GLY A 272 14.14 43.61 -27.51
N THR A 273 13.42 43.43 -28.62
CA THR A 273 12.27 42.50 -28.67
C THR A 273 12.29 41.57 -29.89
N ILE A 274 11.87 40.31 -29.71
CA ILE A 274 11.42 39.45 -30.81
C ILE A 274 9.92 39.21 -30.63
N THR A 275 9.13 39.51 -31.65
CA THR A 275 7.70 39.17 -31.69
C THR A 275 7.50 38.18 -32.83
N ASP A 276 7.23 36.93 -32.49
CA ASP A 276 7.04 35.85 -33.45
C ASP A 276 5.55 35.59 -33.68
N GLY A 277 5.07 35.86 -34.89
CA GLY A 277 3.75 35.46 -35.38
C GLY A 277 3.81 34.34 -36.41
N GLY A 278 5.00 33.81 -36.70
CA GLY A 278 5.27 32.79 -37.71
C GLY A 278 6.08 31.63 -37.12
N THR A 279 7.32 31.43 -37.58
CA THR A 279 8.20 30.38 -37.07
C THR A 279 9.60 30.91 -36.77
N LEU A 280 10.10 30.69 -35.56
CA LEU A 280 11.48 30.91 -35.16
C LEU A 280 12.17 29.55 -34.93
N ILE A 281 13.28 29.31 -35.60
CA ILE A 281 14.03 28.04 -35.54
C ILE A 281 15.45 28.32 -35.08
N ILE A 282 15.92 27.62 -34.05
CA ILE A 282 17.31 27.60 -33.61
C ILE A 282 17.88 26.24 -33.99
N ASN A 283 18.76 26.21 -34.99
CA ASN A 283 19.35 24.98 -35.50
C ASN A 283 20.60 24.56 -34.72
N SER A 284 21.12 23.38 -35.05
CA SER A 284 22.41 22.89 -34.56
C SER A 284 23.52 23.93 -34.73
N GLY A 285 24.22 24.25 -33.62
CA GLY A 285 25.25 25.29 -33.58
C GLY A 285 24.73 26.73 -33.50
N GLY A 286 23.42 26.93 -33.54
CA GLY A 286 22.75 28.20 -33.30
C GLY A 286 22.55 28.48 -31.81
N THR A 287 22.65 29.74 -31.43
CA THR A 287 22.35 30.21 -30.07
C THR A 287 21.53 31.48 -30.14
N LEU A 288 20.34 31.48 -29.54
CA LEU A 288 19.58 32.69 -29.26
C LEU A 288 19.79 33.09 -27.81
N THR A 289 20.34 34.28 -27.58
CA THR A 289 20.53 34.83 -26.24
C THR A 289 19.57 36.00 -26.00
N VAL A 290 18.70 35.84 -25.00
CA VAL A 290 17.78 36.87 -24.51
C VAL A 290 18.45 37.57 -23.33
N SER A 291 18.99 38.76 -23.56
CA SER A 291 19.73 39.53 -22.55
C SER A 291 18.80 40.19 -21.51
N ASN A 292 19.40 40.73 -20.45
CA ASN A 292 18.68 41.54 -19.46
C ASN A 292 17.82 42.64 -20.12
N GLY A 293 16.52 42.66 -19.80
CA GLY A 293 15.54 43.61 -20.34
C GLY A 293 15.13 43.36 -21.79
N ALA A 294 15.66 42.32 -22.45
CA ALA A 294 15.20 41.87 -23.75
C ALA A 294 13.99 40.94 -23.60
N SER A 295 13.13 40.88 -24.62
CA SER A 295 12.00 39.94 -24.63
C SER A 295 11.85 39.17 -25.93
N VAL A 296 11.35 37.94 -25.83
CA VAL A 296 10.86 37.13 -26.96
C VAL A 296 9.41 36.78 -26.67
N THR A 297 8.51 37.02 -27.61
CA THR A 297 7.10 36.63 -27.51
C THR A 297 6.75 35.74 -28.68
N VAL A 298 6.47 34.47 -28.40
CA VAL A 298 5.85 33.53 -29.35
C VAL A 298 4.36 33.79 -29.32
N GLY A 299 3.82 34.32 -30.41
CA GLY A 299 2.41 34.65 -30.56
C GLY A 299 1.53 33.40 -30.69
N SER A 300 0.22 33.58 -30.56
CA SER A 300 -0.74 32.48 -30.73
C SER A 300 -0.65 31.91 -32.15
N GLY A 301 -0.49 30.58 -32.24
CA GLY A 301 -0.28 29.87 -33.51
C GLY A 301 1.13 30.02 -34.11
N ALA A 302 2.04 30.74 -33.46
CA ALA A 302 3.45 30.79 -33.84
C ALA A 302 4.24 29.64 -33.20
N VAL A 303 5.42 29.35 -33.75
CA VAL A 303 6.25 28.21 -33.33
C VAL A 303 7.70 28.65 -33.12
N LEU A 304 8.22 28.44 -31.92
CA LEU A 304 9.65 28.47 -31.63
C LEU A 304 10.18 27.04 -31.55
N SER A 305 11.10 26.66 -32.43
CA SER A 305 11.74 25.33 -32.42
C SER A 305 13.22 25.45 -32.07
N VAL A 306 13.62 24.84 -30.96
CA VAL A 306 15.02 24.65 -30.58
C VAL A 306 15.43 23.26 -31.02
N ASN A 307 15.99 23.13 -32.22
CA ASN A 307 16.35 21.84 -32.80
C ASN A 307 17.58 21.25 -32.09
N SER A 308 17.84 19.96 -32.33
CA SER A 308 19.01 19.26 -31.76
C SER A 308 20.33 20.02 -31.98
N GLY A 309 21.06 20.26 -30.88
CA GLY A 309 22.29 21.05 -30.85
C GLY A 309 22.11 22.58 -30.95
N GLY A 310 20.87 23.07 -31.00
CA GLY A 310 20.53 24.48 -30.86
C GLY A 310 20.37 24.88 -29.39
N VAL A 311 20.59 26.16 -29.08
CA VAL A 311 20.54 26.69 -27.70
C VAL A 311 19.67 27.94 -27.63
N LEU A 312 18.71 27.95 -26.72
CA LEU A 312 18.03 29.16 -26.24
C LEU A 312 18.52 29.47 -24.82
N SER A 313 19.13 30.64 -24.64
CA SER A 313 19.63 31.09 -23.35
C SER A 313 18.89 32.36 -22.94
N ILE A 314 18.08 32.26 -21.89
CA ILE A 314 17.37 33.37 -21.27
C ILE A 314 18.20 33.81 -20.07
N ASN A 315 18.92 34.92 -20.22
CA ASN A 315 19.77 35.42 -19.15
C ASN A 315 18.95 36.15 -18.09
N SER A 316 19.55 36.39 -16.92
CA SER A 316 18.96 37.19 -15.85
C SER A 316 18.36 38.52 -16.34
N GLY A 317 17.06 38.68 -16.09
CA GLY A 317 16.23 39.81 -16.51
C GLY A 317 15.75 39.76 -17.96
N GLY A 318 16.11 38.73 -18.74
CA GLY A 318 15.52 38.43 -20.04
C GLY A 318 14.17 37.74 -19.87
N VAL A 319 13.25 37.94 -20.82
CA VAL A 319 11.88 37.41 -20.74
C VAL A 319 11.51 36.66 -22.01
N VAL A 320 10.99 35.45 -21.88
CA VAL A 320 10.37 34.70 -22.97
C VAL A 320 8.91 34.42 -22.61
N THR A 321 7.99 34.72 -23.52
CA THR A 321 6.56 34.45 -23.34
C THR A 321 6.06 33.58 -24.48
N VAL A 322 5.47 32.44 -24.15
CA VAL A 322 4.95 31.46 -25.10
C VAL A 322 3.42 31.49 -25.07
N ASN A 323 2.81 31.99 -26.15
CA ASN A 323 1.36 31.92 -26.41
C ASN A 323 1.02 30.92 -27.54
N GLY A 324 2.03 30.44 -28.26
CA GLY A 324 1.94 29.44 -29.31
C GLY A 324 2.66 28.17 -28.87
N ALA A 325 3.52 27.61 -29.70
CA ALA A 325 4.30 26.41 -29.35
C ALA A 325 5.80 26.68 -29.20
N LEU A 326 6.44 26.07 -28.21
CA LEU A 326 7.89 25.95 -28.06
C LEU A 326 8.28 24.47 -28.09
N PHE A 327 8.98 24.05 -29.14
CA PHE A 327 9.51 22.69 -29.29
C PHE A 327 10.99 22.64 -28.89
N ILE A 328 11.37 21.70 -28.03
CA ILE A 328 12.73 21.60 -27.48
C ILE A 328 13.33 20.22 -27.81
N GLN A 329 14.21 20.18 -28.81
CA GLN A 329 15.12 19.06 -29.11
C GLN A 329 16.58 19.38 -28.77
N GLY A 330 16.90 20.66 -28.58
CA GLY A 330 18.20 21.16 -28.14
C GLY A 330 18.20 21.51 -26.64
N ALA A 331 18.83 22.63 -26.29
CA ALA A 331 18.90 23.10 -24.91
C ALA A 331 18.20 24.45 -24.73
N VAL A 332 17.34 24.55 -23.72
CA VAL A 332 16.80 25.81 -23.21
C VAL A 332 17.29 25.99 -21.78
N THR A 333 17.94 27.11 -21.51
CA THR A 333 18.37 27.48 -20.15
C THR A 333 17.77 28.82 -19.77
N ASP A 334 16.95 28.82 -18.71
CA ASP A 334 16.29 29.99 -18.16
C ASP A 334 16.92 30.42 -16.83
N ALA A 335 17.65 31.52 -16.84
CA ALA A 335 18.08 32.25 -15.64
C ALA A 335 17.32 33.60 -15.51
N GLY A 336 16.27 33.81 -16.30
CA GLY A 336 15.45 35.01 -16.36
C GLY A 336 14.00 34.70 -16.06
N THR A 337 13.12 34.90 -17.04
CA THR A 337 11.70 34.54 -16.91
C THR A 337 11.22 33.87 -18.19
N LEU A 338 10.69 32.66 -18.06
CA LEU A 338 9.94 31.97 -19.10
C LEU A 338 8.48 31.84 -18.65
N THR A 339 7.54 32.36 -19.44
CA THR A 339 6.10 32.26 -19.14
C THR A 339 5.40 31.52 -20.27
N VAL A 340 4.72 30.44 -19.93
CA VAL A 340 3.79 29.75 -20.83
C VAL A 340 2.40 30.26 -20.50
N ASN A 341 1.79 31.02 -21.41
CA ASN A 341 0.45 31.55 -21.18
C ASN A 341 -0.61 30.50 -21.48
N ALA A 342 -1.85 30.75 -21.06
CA ALA A 342 -2.99 29.91 -21.43
C ALA A 342 -3.11 29.75 -22.95
N GLY A 343 -3.15 28.49 -23.41
CA GLY A 343 -3.13 28.12 -24.83
C GLY A 343 -1.74 28.08 -25.47
N GLY A 344 -0.69 28.44 -24.71
CA GLY A 344 0.69 28.14 -25.03
C GLY A 344 1.04 26.69 -24.69
N ASP A 345 1.97 26.14 -25.44
CA ASP A 345 2.41 24.75 -25.34
C ASP A 345 3.93 24.68 -25.41
N VAL A 346 4.56 23.98 -24.47
CA VAL A 346 6.00 23.73 -24.45
C VAL A 346 6.20 22.22 -24.41
N THR A 347 6.90 21.68 -25.40
CA THR A 347 7.08 20.24 -25.52
C THR A 347 8.54 19.93 -25.82
N SER A 348 9.12 19.02 -25.04
CA SER A 348 10.52 18.57 -25.21
C SER A 348 10.58 17.14 -25.74
N PHE A 349 11.51 16.87 -26.67
CA PHE A 349 11.67 15.60 -27.42
C PHE A 349 13.16 15.29 -27.62
N ASP A 350 13.50 14.05 -28.01
CA ASP A 350 14.82 13.66 -28.57
C ASP A 350 16.06 14.14 -27.78
N ALA A 351 16.09 13.89 -26.46
CA ALA A 351 17.14 14.38 -25.55
C ALA A 351 17.20 15.91 -25.37
N GLY A 352 16.10 16.60 -25.69
CA GLY A 352 15.89 17.99 -25.35
C GLY A 352 16.00 18.25 -23.84
N THR A 353 16.56 19.40 -23.49
CA THR A 353 16.76 19.82 -22.09
C THR A 353 16.13 21.19 -21.88
N LEU A 354 15.31 21.31 -20.83
CA LEU A 354 14.84 22.59 -20.32
C LEU A 354 15.37 22.74 -18.90
N THR A 355 16.19 23.74 -18.66
CA THR A 355 16.78 24.02 -17.34
C THR A 355 16.29 25.37 -16.84
N VAL A 356 15.62 25.40 -15.70
CA VAL A 356 15.37 26.60 -14.91
C VAL A 356 16.56 26.76 -13.96
N ALA A 357 17.51 27.59 -14.37
CA ALA A 357 18.75 27.84 -13.65
C ALA A 357 18.55 28.75 -12.42
N ASP A 358 19.60 28.94 -11.64
CA ASP A 358 19.62 29.87 -10.49
C ASP A 358 19.08 31.26 -10.86
N GLY A 359 18.06 31.72 -10.11
CA GLY A 359 17.36 32.98 -10.32
C GLY A 359 16.38 33.00 -11.51
N GLY A 360 16.24 31.89 -12.24
CA GLY A 360 15.24 31.69 -13.29
C GLY A 360 13.85 31.43 -12.72
N ALA A 361 12.83 31.86 -13.46
CA ALA A 361 11.43 31.69 -13.09
C ALA A 361 10.61 31.22 -14.30
N LEU A 362 10.18 29.97 -14.27
CA LEU A 362 9.27 29.37 -15.24
C LEU A 362 7.85 29.36 -14.65
N SER A 363 6.91 30.07 -15.28
CA SER A 363 5.49 30.05 -14.90
C SER A 363 4.65 29.45 -16.02
N ASP A 364 3.99 28.34 -15.75
CA ASP A 364 3.13 27.64 -16.70
C ASP A 364 1.64 27.85 -16.38
N TYR A 365 0.93 28.53 -17.28
CA TYR A 365 -0.53 28.67 -17.30
C TYR A 365 -1.16 27.89 -18.47
N GLY A 366 -0.35 27.15 -19.24
CA GLY A 366 -0.74 26.44 -20.46
C GLY A 366 -0.45 24.95 -20.34
N SER A 367 0.40 24.43 -21.24
CA SER A 367 0.88 23.06 -21.14
C SER A 367 2.40 22.99 -21.28
N LEU A 368 3.00 22.15 -20.46
CA LEU A 368 4.39 21.74 -20.52
C LEU A 368 4.44 20.21 -20.55
N THR A 369 5.06 19.63 -21.59
CA THR A 369 5.23 18.18 -21.72
C THR A 369 6.70 17.81 -21.84
N VAL A 370 7.13 16.90 -20.96
CA VAL A 370 8.46 16.28 -20.98
C VAL A 370 8.29 14.87 -21.53
N LEU A 371 8.79 14.60 -22.73
CA LEU A 371 8.63 13.27 -23.35
C LEU A 371 9.74 12.30 -22.95
N PRO A 372 9.61 11.00 -23.28
CA PRO A 372 10.65 10.03 -22.98
C PRO A 372 12.03 10.47 -23.48
N SER A 373 13.07 10.17 -22.71
CA SER A 373 14.47 10.57 -22.96
C SER A 373 14.77 12.07 -22.96
N SER A 374 13.80 12.94 -22.70
CA SER A 374 14.02 14.38 -22.47
C SER A 374 14.09 14.70 -20.97
N SER A 375 14.53 15.90 -20.62
CA SER A 375 14.59 16.31 -19.21
C SER A 375 14.21 17.77 -18.98
N LEU A 376 13.55 17.98 -17.85
CA LEU A 376 13.31 19.26 -17.24
C LEU A 376 14.06 19.30 -15.92
N THR A 377 14.89 20.33 -15.72
CA THR A 377 15.67 20.50 -14.50
C THR A 377 15.35 21.87 -13.90
N VAL A 378 15.06 21.90 -12.60
CA VAL A 378 14.98 23.11 -11.80
C VAL A 378 16.19 23.11 -10.90
N ASP A 379 17.20 23.90 -11.23
CA ASP A 379 18.43 23.99 -10.45
C ASP A 379 18.18 24.70 -9.10
N ASP A 380 19.14 24.59 -8.17
CA ASP A 380 19.12 25.35 -6.92
C ASP A 380 18.97 26.86 -7.20
N GLY A 381 18.06 27.52 -6.48
CA GLY A 381 17.67 28.92 -6.70
C GLY A 381 16.73 29.17 -7.90
N GLY A 382 16.43 28.15 -8.73
CA GLY A 382 15.41 28.22 -9.79
C GLY A 382 13.99 27.98 -9.25
N THR A 383 12.99 28.51 -9.95
CA THR A 383 11.58 28.30 -9.59
C THR A 383 10.73 27.90 -10.80
N LEU A 384 10.04 26.77 -10.70
CA LEU A 384 8.99 26.35 -11.62
C LEU A 384 7.64 26.44 -10.91
N THR A 385 6.70 27.19 -11.47
CA THR A 385 5.32 27.26 -10.99
C THR A 385 4.38 26.74 -12.06
N VAL A 386 3.64 25.66 -11.75
CA VAL A 386 2.48 25.24 -12.52
C VAL A 386 1.28 25.98 -11.93
N ALA A 387 0.85 27.03 -12.61
CA ALA A 387 -0.17 27.94 -12.15
C ALA A 387 -1.58 27.37 -12.39
N ASN A 388 -2.62 28.10 -11.94
CA ASN A 388 -4.01 27.71 -12.15
C ASN A 388 -4.34 27.45 -13.63
N GLY A 389 -4.79 26.23 -13.95
CA GLY A 389 -5.10 25.77 -15.30
C GLY A 389 -3.88 25.34 -16.12
N GLY A 390 -2.66 25.49 -15.59
CA GLY A 390 -1.43 24.95 -16.15
C GLY A 390 -1.32 23.44 -15.95
N THR A 391 -0.63 22.77 -16.87
CA THR A 391 -0.48 21.32 -16.88
C THR A 391 0.95 20.92 -17.22
N LEU A 392 1.60 20.19 -16.32
CA LEU A 392 2.90 19.58 -16.55
C LEU A 392 2.76 18.06 -16.66
N SER A 393 3.01 17.52 -17.85
CA SER A 393 2.98 16.08 -18.14
C SER A 393 4.40 15.56 -18.29
N ASP A 394 4.86 14.73 -17.35
CA ASP A 394 6.20 14.15 -17.36
C ASP A 394 6.20 12.67 -17.75
N TYR A 395 6.77 12.36 -18.90
CA TYR A 395 7.09 11.02 -19.39
C TYR A 395 8.60 10.77 -19.45
N GLY A 396 9.42 11.75 -19.02
CA GLY A 396 10.87 11.73 -19.12
C GLY A 396 11.52 11.81 -17.75
N THR A 397 12.36 12.81 -17.54
CA THR A 397 12.98 13.07 -16.24
C THR A 397 12.77 14.51 -15.80
N LEU A 398 12.07 14.69 -14.68
CA LEU A 398 11.97 15.95 -13.97
C LEU A 398 12.91 15.92 -12.75
N ALA A 399 13.93 16.77 -12.72
CA ALA A 399 14.84 16.89 -11.59
C ALA A 399 14.65 18.26 -10.91
N ASN A 400 14.22 18.27 -9.66
CA ASN A 400 14.07 19.48 -8.87
C ASN A 400 15.18 19.56 -7.81
N SER A 401 15.95 20.64 -7.81
CA SER A 401 16.87 21.04 -6.74
C SER A 401 16.56 22.45 -6.23
N GLY A 402 15.65 23.16 -6.89
CA GLY A 402 15.15 24.47 -6.49
C GLY A 402 13.73 24.37 -5.92
N THR A 403 12.81 25.15 -6.45
CA THR A 403 11.40 25.16 -6.04
C THR A 403 10.47 24.77 -7.19
N LEU A 404 9.62 23.78 -6.95
CA LEU A 404 8.52 23.39 -7.83
C LEU A 404 7.19 23.65 -7.09
N ALA A 405 6.45 24.64 -7.55
CA ALA A 405 5.18 25.03 -6.95
C ALA A 405 4.01 24.63 -7.86
N LEU A 406 3.02 23.93 -7.30
CA LEU A 406 1.73 23.69 -7.93
C LEU A 406 0.72 24.60 -7.26
N ASP A 407 0.29 25.66 -7.95
CA ASP A 407 -0.75 26.55 -7.43
C ASP A 407 -2.11 25.84 -7.46
N ASN A 408 -3.09 26.40 -6.76
CA ASN A 408 -4.46 25.88 -6.80
C ASN A 408 -4.99 25.79 -8.24
N GLY A 409 -5.35 24.59 -8.66
CA GLY A 409 -5.81 24.25 -10.01
C GLY A 409 -4.69 24.04 -11.04
N GLY A 410 -3.42 24.08 -10.64
CA GLY A 410 -2.29 23.59 -11.43
C GLY A 410 -2.11 22.08 -11.25
N THR A 411 -1.68 21.38 -12.29
CA THR A 411 -1.55 19.92 -12.29
C THR A 411 -0.20 19.47 -12.80
N LEU A 412 0.48 18.63 -12.03
CA LEU A 412 1.64 17.86 -12.45
C LEU A 412 1.27 16.39 -12.48
N THR A 413 1.43 15.73 -13.63
CA THR A 413 1.25 14.29 -13.76
C THR A 413 2.57 13.64 -14.19
N VAL A 414 3.04 12.68 -13.39
CA VAL A 414 4.17 11.79 -13.73
C VAL A 414 3.59 10.51 -14.32
N TYR A 415 3.79 10.30 -15.61
CA TYR A 415 3.23 9.21 -16.39
C TYR A 415 4.15 7.96 -16.40
N PRO A 416 3.72 6.82 -16.97
CA PRO A 416 4.55 5.62 -17.02
C PRO A 416 5.92 5.90 -17.68
N GLY A 417 7.00 5.49 -17.01
CA GLY A 417 8.38 5.74 -17.44
C GLY A 417 8.91 7.15 -17.09
N GLY A 418 8.05 8.06 -16.66
CA GLY A 418 8.42 9.36 -16.10
C GLY A 418 9.03 9.23 -14.71
N VAL A 419 10.04 10.05 -14.43
CA VAL A 419 10.74 10.08 -13.13
C VAL A 419 10.89 11.51 -12.63
N LEU A 420 10.24 11.80 -11.51
CA LEU A 420 10.43 13.02 -10.73
C LEU A 420 11.43 12.76 -9.60
N ASN A 421 12.56 13.46 -9.59
CA ASN A 421 13.54 13.44 -8.50
C ASN A 421 13.56 14.79 -7.79
N ASP A 422 13.04 14.84 -6.56
CA ASP A 422 12.99 16.04 -5.75
C ASP A 422 14.10 16.09 -4.69
N TYR A 423 15.14 16.84 -4.99
CA TYR A 423 16.21 17.24 -4.06
C TYR A 423 15.98 18.62 -3.44
N GLY A 424 14.94 19.33 -3.88
CA GLY A 424 14.65 20.71 -3.49
C GLY A 424 13.40 20.79 -2.63
N THR A 425 12.47 21.65 -3.05
CA THR A 425 11.16 21.77 -2.42
C THR A 425 10.05 21.69 -3.46
N ILE A 426 9.07 20.83 -3.23
CA ILE A 426 7.77 20.84 -3.89
C ILE A 426 6.73 21.41 -2.94
N THR A 427 5.99 22.44 -3.39
CA THR A 427 4.82 22.97 -2.66
C THR A 427 3.56 22.73 -3.48
N ASN A 428 2.68 21.85 -3.01
CA ASN A 428 1.47 21.45 -3.70
C ASN A 428 0.21 22.05 -3.08
N TYR A 429 -0.37 23.05 -3.75
CA TYR A 429 -1.73 23.55 -3.52
C TYR A 429 -2.72 23.08 -4.62
N GLY A 430 -2.23 22.34 -5.62
CA GLY A 430 -2.98 21.86 -6.78
C GLY A 430 -3.06 20.34 -6.78
N THR A 431 -2.67 19.71 -7.88
CA THR A 431 -2.67 18.24 -8.00
C THR A 431 -1.31 17.73 -8.46
N LEU A 432 -0.72 16.82 -7.68
CA LEU A 432 0.40 15.98 -8.09
C LEU A 432 -0.12 14.55 -8.29
N ALA A 433 -0.16 14.08 -9.53
CA ALA A 433 -0.60 12.73 -9.86
C ALA A 433 0.60 11.88 -10.31
N VAL A 434 0.86 10.76 -9.63
CA VAL A 434 1.87 9.78 -10.02
C VAL A 434 1.14 8.62 -10.71
N ASN A 435 0.91 8.75 -12.01
CA ASN A 435 0.14 7.79 -12.80
C ASN A 435 1.08 6.71 -13.38
N ASP A 436 1.39 5.69 -12.56
CA ASP A 436 2.38 4.63 -12.83
C ASP A 436 3.81 5.15 -13.06
N GLY A 437 4.07 6.40 -12.70
CA GLY A 437 5.40 7.02 -12.71
C GLY A 437 6.19 6.71 -11.45
N THR A 438 7.37 7.33 -11.31
CA THR A 438 8.18 7.25 -10.09
C THR A 438 8.51 8.64 -9.56
N VAL A 439 8.25 8.86 -8.28
CA VAL A 439 8.71 10.02 -7.54
C VAL A 439 9.74 9.58 -6.51
N THR A 440 10.90 10.23 -6.50
CA THR A 440 11.90 10.11 -5.43
C THR A 440 12.02 11.45 -4.73
N ASN A 441 11.96 11.45 -3.40
CA ASN A 441 11.96 12.66 -2.60
C ASN A 441 12.99 12.57 -1.46
N PRO A 442 14.27 12.85 -1.74
CA PRO A 442 15.25 13.22 -0.70
C PRO A 442 15.13 14.67 -0.20
N GLY A 443 14.26 15.50 -0.81
CA GLY A 443 13.99 16.89 -0.47
C GLY A 443 12.76 17.07 0.45
N ILE A 444 12.00 18.14 0.21
CA ILE A 444 10.77 18.45 0.95
C ILE A 444 9.58 18.51 -0.02
N LEU A 445 8.60 17.64 0.20
CA LEU A 445 7.33 17.64 -0.52
C LEU A 445 6.20 18.02 0.44
N SER A 446 5.60 19.19 0.24
CA SER A 446 4.50 19.68 1.06
C SER A 446 3.17 19.64 0.32
N VAL A 447 2.15 19.01 0.90
CA VAL A 447 0.76 19.02 0.41
C VAL A 447 -0.06 19.93 1.31
N HIS A 448 -0.53 21.05 0.77
CA HIS A 448 -1.25 22.09 1.52
C HIS A 448 -2.77 21.98 1.39
N ASP A 449 -3.51 22.87 2.06
CA ASP A 449 -4.97 22.95 2.01
C ASP A 449 -5.51 22.99 0.56
N GLY A 450 -6.35 22.00 0.22
CA GLY A 450 -6.90 21.80 -1.12
C GLY A 450 -5.95 21.13 -2.13
N GLY A 451 -4.69 20.92 -1.74
CA GLY A 451 -3.71 20.16 -2.50
C GLY A 451 -3.98 18.67 -2.41
N VAL A 452 -3.83 17.98 -3.55
CA VAL A 452 -4.03 16.53 -3.66
C VAL A 452 -2.77 15.89 -4.25
N LEU A 453 -2.31 14.81 -3.63
CA LEU A 453 -1.33 13.89 -4.21
C LEU A 453 -2.01 12.55 -4.43
N ASP A 454 -2.17 12.15 -5.69
CA ASP A 454 -2.71 10.83 -6.04
C ASP A 454 -1.56 9.96 -6.56
N ASP A 455 -1.18 8.92 -5.83
CA ASP A 455 -0.13 7.98 -6.23
C ASP A 455 -0.73 6.66 -6.71
N TYR A 456 -0.61 6.38 -8.00
CA TYR A 456 -0.91 5.09 -8.63
C TYR A 456 0.37 4.32 -9.00
N GLY A 457 1.55 4.94 -8.83
CA GLY A 457 2.85 4.39 -9.20
C GLY A 457 3.69 4.10 -7.95
N HIS A 458 4.79 4.83 -7.84
CA HIS A 458 5.71 4.67 -6.71
C HIS A 458 6.23 6.02 -6.21
N LEU A 459 5.91 6.37 -4.96
CA LEU A 459 6.47 7.47 -4.21
C LEU A 459 7.48 6.97 -3.17
N ALA A 460 8.74 7.37 -3.33
CA ALA A 460 9.82 7.08 -2.39
C ALA A 460 10.18 8.34 -1.59
N VAL A 461 9.95 8.35 -0.28
CA VAL A 461 10.51 9.34 0.63
C VAL A 461 11.90 8.85 1.05
N ASN A 462 12.90 9.24 0.27
CA ASN A 462 14.26 8.73 0.44
C ASN A 462 14.98 9.36 1.64
N ALA A 463 16.15 8.83 1.99
CA ALA A 463 16.92 9.27 3.16
C ALA A 463 17.07 10.80 3.26
N ASN A 464 16.73 11.35 4.44
CA ASN A 464 16.64 12.79 4.76
C ASN A 464 15.48 13.55 4.10
N GLY A 465 14.65 12.86 3.31
CA GLY A 465 13.46 13.41 2.71
C GLY A 465 12.34 13.62 3.72
N THR A 466 11.50 14.59 3.45
CA THR A 466 10.31 14.89 4.24
C THR A 466 9.10 15.02 3.32
N VAL A 467 8.00 14.38 3.70
CA VAL A 467 6.65 14.69 3.19
C VAL A 467 5.85 15.32 4.32
N ASP A 468 5.33 16.52 4.08
CA ASP A 468 4.46 17.22 5.03
C ASP A 468 3.06 17.37 4.41
N VAL A 469 2.08 16.66 4.97
CA VAL A 469 0.67 16.83 4.63
C VAL A 469 0.06 17.76 5.65
N TYR A 470 -0.26 18.99 5.25
CA TYR A 470 -0.89 19.97 6.13
C TYR A 470 -2.40 19.76 6.19
N THR A 471 -3.04 20.34 7.20
CA THR A 471 -4.51 20.33 7.33
C THR A 471 -5.20 20.79 6.05
N GLY A 472 -6.14 19.97 5.59
CA GLY A 472 -6.87 20.17 4.33
C GLY A 472 -6.15 19.66 3.07
N GLY A 473 -4.88 19.23 3.20
CA GLY A 473 -4.17 18.48 2.16
C GLY A 473 -4.55 17.00 2.18
N THR A 474 -4.42 16.33 1.04
CA THR A 474 -4.78 14.92 0.90
C THR A 474 -3.74 14.16 0.09
N VAL A 475 -3.33 13.00 0.59
CA VAL A 475 -2.53 12.00 -0.12
C VAL A 475 -3.37 10.74 -0.27
N ASN A 476 -3.60 10.32 -1.51
CA ASN A 476 -4.29 9.08 -1.84
C ASN A 476 -3.27 8.12 -2.44
N GLU A 477 -3.03 7.02 -1.74
CA GLU A 477 -2.12 5.97 -2.14
C GLU A 477 -2.92 4.83 -2.77
N TYR A 478 -2.60 4.47 -4.01
CA TYR A 478 -3.15 3.37 -4.80
C TYR A 478 -2.05 2.44 -5.36
N GLY A 479 -0.79 2.88 -5.31
CA GLY A 479 0.39 2.15 -5.75
C GLY A 479 1.29 1.79 -4.55
N SER A 480 2.46 2.40 -4.48
CA SER A 480 3.43 2.14 -3.41
C SER A 480 4.12 3.39 -2.87
N LEU A 481 3.89 3.66 -1.60
CA LEU A 481 4.60 4.67 -0.81
C LEU A 481 5.64 4.00 0.10
N THR A 482 6.91 4.38 -0.04
CA THR A 482 7.97 3.94 0.88
C THR A 482 8.54 5.10 1.65
N VAL A 483 8.65 4.97 2.97
CA VAL A 483 9.39 5.89 3.84
C VAL A 483 10.69 5.22 4.26
N ASP A 484 11.79 5.64 3.63
CA ASP A 484 13.11 5.07 3.86
C ASP A 484 13.70 5.42 5.25
N ALA A 485 14.77 4.72 5.61
CA ALA A 485 15.51 4.99 6.83
C ALA A 485 15.96 6.46 6.94
N GLY A 486 15.63 7.11 8.05
CA GLY A 486 15.98 8.51 8.32
C GLY A 486 15.20 9.54 7.50
N SER A 487 14.08 9.13 6.90
CA SER A 487 13.11 10.04 6.28
C SER A 487 11.82 10.10 7.11
N THR A 488 11.00 11.11 6.82
CA THR A 488 9.81 11.40 7.65
C THR A 488 8.59 11.70 6.79
N PHE A 489 7.45 11.13 7.16
CA PHE A 489 6.14 11.49 6.65
C PHE A 489 5.31 12.07 7.81
N ASN A 490 4.95 13.35 7.70
CA ASN A 490 4.20 14.09 8.70
C ASN A 490 2.79 14.35 8.18
N ASP A 491 1.79 13.75 8.81
CA ASP A 491 0.39 13.91 8.39
C ASP A 491 -0.43 14.71 9.42
N ALA A 492 -0.81 15.94 9.05
CA ALA A 492 -1.81 16.75 9.72
C ALA A 492 -3.06 16.97 8.84
N GLY A 493 -3.15 16.27 7.70
CA GLY A 493 -4.25 16.30 6.75
C GLY A 493 -4.89 14.92 6.62
N ALA A 494 -4.85 14.33 5.43
CA ALA A 494 -5.33 12.97 5.23
C ALA A 494 -4.36 12.15 4.38
N LEU A 495 -3.97 10.98 4.90
CA LEU A 495 -3.34 9.90 4.16
C LEU A 495 -4.33 8.73 4.00
N ASN A 496 -4.76 8.47 2.77
CA ASN A 496 -5.67 7.40 2.44
C ASN A 496 -4.91 6.30 1.69
N VAL A 497 -4.77 5.12 2.30
CA VAL A 497 -4.25 3.91 1.67
C VAL A 497 -5.43 3.16 1.09
N ASN A 498 -5.63 3.27 -0.22
CA ASN A 498 -6.79 2.71 -0.91
C ASN A 498 -6.55 1.24 -1.29
N ASP A 499 -7.57 0.60 -1.86
CA ASP A 499 -7.48 -0.76 -2.40
C ASP A 499 -6.31 -0.90 -3.38
N GLY A 500 -5.44 -1.88 -3.16
CA GLY A 500 -4.20 -2.09 -3.92
C GLY A 500 -3.01 -1.22 -3.50
N GLY A 501 -3.25 -0.16 -2.73
CA GLY A 501 -2.21 0.73 -2.21
C GLY A 501 -1.41 0.12 -1.07
N ALA A 502 -0.11 0.44 -1.02
CA ALA A 502 0.79 -0.03 0.00
C ALA A 502 1.64 1.10 0.59
N VAL A 503 1.69 1.21 1.92
CA VAL A 503 2.63 2.07 2.63
C VAL A 503 3.64 1.19 3.38
N THR A 504 4.93 1.41 3.14
CA THR A 504 6.01 0.67 3.80
C THR A 504 6.94 1.64 4.54
N LEU A 505 7.08 1.47 5.85
CA LEU A 505 8.09 2.16 6.65
C LEU A 505 9.30 1.24 6.77
N SER A 506 10.43 1.66 6.21
CA SER A 506 11.71 0.98 6.40
C SER A 506 12.19 1.14 7.85
N ASN A 507 13.19 0.34 8.26
CA ASN A 507 13.88 0.54 9.54
C ASN A 507 14.30 2.01 9.71
N ASP A 508 13.95 2.65 10.83
CA ASP A 508 14.17 4.08 11.12
C ASP A 508 13.41 5.08 10.22
N GLY A 509 12.50 4.64 9.35
CA GLY A 509 11.53 5.49 8.67
C GLY A 509 10.41 5.89 9.63
N VAL A 510 9.96 7.14 9.58
CA VAL A 510 8.99 7.68 10.54
C VAL A 510 7.73 8.18 9.85
N LEU A 511 6.57 7.71 10.30
CA LEU A 511 5.26 8.26 9.93
C LEU A 511 4.55 8.75 11.20
N THR A 512 4.14 10.01 11.23
CA THR A 512 3.40 10.59 12.37
C THR A 512 2.09 11.18 11.89
N VAL A 513 0.98 10.72 12.47
CA VAL A 513 -0.37 11.27 12.29
C VAL A 513 -0.63 12.25 13.44
N TYR A 514 -0.65 13.54 13.14
CA TYR A 514 -0.85 14.63 14.10
C TYR A 514 -2.33 14.87 14.44
N SER A 515 -2.61 15.85 15.30
CA SER A 515 -3.92 16.08 15.94
C SER A 515 -5.13 16.32 15.03
N ASP A 516 -4.91 16.67 13.76
CA ASP A 516 -5.96 16.83 12.74
C ASP A 516 -5.76 15.85 11.56
N GLY A 517 -4.72 15.01 11.67
CA GLY A 517 -4.34 14.01 10.68
C GLY A 517 -5.24 12.78 10.73
N THR A 518 -5.44 12.17 9.57
CA THR A 518 -6.17 10.92 9.43
C THR A 518 -5.39 9.96 8.55
N LEU A 519 -5.01 8.81 9.09
CA LEU A 519 -4.54 7.67 8.31
C LEU A 519 -5.69 6.68 8.14
N THR A 520 -6.19 6.53 6.92
CA THR A 520 -7.24 5.55 6.60
C THR A 520 -6.66 4.45 5.72
N VAL A 521 -6.64 3.21 6.22
CA VAL A 521 -6.33 2.02 5.42
C VAL A 521 -7.65 1.40 4.99
N SER A 522 -7.95 1.47 3.70
CA SER A 522 -9.18 0.91 3.13
C SER A 522 -9.08 -0.61 3.01
N ASP A 523 -10.21 -1.27 2.75
CA ASP A 523 -10.21 -2.69 2.36
C ASP A 523 -9.28 -2.90 1.16
N GLY A 524 -8.44 -3.94 1.22
CA GLY A 524 -7.38 -4.22 0.25
C GLY A 524 -6.13 -3.32 0.32
N GLY A 525 -6.15 -2.23 1.11
CA GLY A 525 -4.98 -1.41 1.40
C GLY A 525 -4.05 -2.05 2.44
N THR A 526 -2.76 -1.76 2.35
CA THR A 526 -1.75 -2.36 3.25
C THR A 526 -0.79 -1.33 3.85
N VAL A 527 -0.46 -1.49 5.13
CA VAL A 527 0.58 -0.73 5.82
C VAL A 527 1.53 -1.70 6.51
N SER A 528 2.82 -1.57 6.24
CA SER A 528 3.91 -2.38 6.82
C SER A 528 4.87 -1.44 7.54
N ASP A 529 4.91 -1.54 8.87
CA ASP A 529 5.74 -0.71 9.73
C ASP A 529 6.95 -1.50 10.23
N GLY A 530 8.09 -1.35 9.55
CA GLY A 530 9.41 -1.75 10.06
C GLY A 530 10.16 -0.62 10.76
N GLY A 531 9.55 0.56 10.91
CA GLY A 531 10.14 1.78 11.44
C GLY A 531 9.39 2.29 12.67
N ALA A 532 8.91 3.53 12.63
CA ALA A 532 8.07 4.09 13.67
C ALA A 532 6.81 4.73 13.10
N LEU A 533 5.66 4.16 13.44
CA LEU A 533 4.34 4.75 13.21
C LEU A 533 3.81 5.34 14.52
N THR A 534 3.44 6.62 14.52
CA THR A 534 2.86 7.30 15.69
C THR A 534 1.53 7.94 15.32
N VAL A 535 0.48 7.61 16.09
CA VAL A 535 -0.79 8.33 16.10
C VAL A 535 -0.76 9.26 17.30
N ALA A 536 -0.54 10.56 17.08
CA ALA A 536 -0.43 11.53 18.15
C ALA A 536 -1.81 11.87 18.76
N ASP A 537 -1.82 12.56 19.91
CA ASP A 537 -3.04 13.06 20.53
C ASP A 537 -3.90 13.88 19.53
N GLY A 538 -5.17 13.51 19.41
CA GLY A 538 -6.13 14.03 18.44
C GLY A 538 -6.06 13.40 17.03
N GLY A 539 -4.96 12.74 16.68
CA GLY A 539 -4.81 12.03 15.41
C GLY A 539 -5.65 10.76 15.36
N THR A 540 -5.98 10.33 14.15
CA THR A 540 -6.82 9.14 13.94
C THR A 540 -6.22 8.18 12.94
N LEU A 541 -6.22 6.88 13.27
CA LEU A 541 -5.90 5.80 12.36
C LEU A 541 -7.09 4.86 12.29
N THR A 542 -7.62 4.64 11.09
CA THR A 542 -8.68 3.65 10.84
C THR A 542 -8.18 2.60 9.87
N ASP A 543 -8.11 1.35 10.31
CA ASP A 543 -7.69 0.21 9.50
C ASP A 543 -8.89 -0.68 9.13
N GLY A 544 -9.26 -0.68 7.85
CA GLY A 544 -10.18 -1.64 7.25
C GLY A 544 -9.49 -2.64 6.33
N GLY A 545 -8.16 -2.58 6.21
CA GLY A 545 -7.33 -3.44 5.36
C GLY A 545 -6.38 -4.28 6.19
N ALA A 546 -5.07 -4.18 5.90
CA ALA A 546 -4.04 -4.87 6.67
C ALA A 546 -2.96 -3.89 7.18
N LEU A 547 -2.85 -3.77 8.49
CA LEU A 547 -1.78 -3.05 9.17
C LEU A 547 -0.87 -4.06 9.89
N THR A 548 0.41 -4.08 9.54
CA THR A 548 1.41 -4.95 10.16
C THR A 548 2.51 -4.11 10.81
N VAL A 549 2.76 -4.34 12.10
CA VAL A 549 3.96 -3.87 12.80
C VAL A 549 5.01 -4.97 12.69
N ASP A 550 6.00 -4.75 11.83
CA ASP A 550 7.04 -5.72 11.50
C ASP A 550 8.10 -5.82 12.59
N THR A 551 9.01 -6.77 12.45
CA THR A 551 10.14 -6.93 13.37
C THR A 551 10.97 -5.65 13.42
N GLY A 552 11.12 -5.07 14.62
CA GLY A 552 11.83 -3.81 14.84
C GLY A 552 10.96 -2.56 14.68
N GLY A 553 9.75 -2.71 14.13
CA GLY A 553 8.76 -1.66 14.01
C GLY A 553 8.11 -1.30 15.36
N THR A 554 7.69 -0.03 15.49
CA THR A 554 6.99 0.46 16.67
C THR A 554 5.77 1.29 16.28
N LEU A 555 4.59 0.83 16.69
CA LEU A 555 3.34 1.59 16.61
C LEU A 555 3.01 2.19 17.98
N THR A 556 2.96 3.52 18.07
CA THR A 556 2.57 4.25 19.29
C THR A 556 1.26 4.97 19.05
N ASP A 557 0.25 4.70 19.87
CA ASP A 557 -1.06 5.35 19.81
C ASP A 557 -1.29 6.22 21.05
N ASP A 558 -1.20 7.53 20.86
CA ASP A 558 -1.60 8.59 21.81
C ASP A 558 -2.99 9.17 21.44
N GLY A 559 -3.58 8.74 20.32
CA GLY A 559 -4.82 9.28 19.74
C GLY A 559 -5.93 8.24 19.67
N ALA A 560 -6.46 8.00 18.46
CA ALA A 560 -7.46 6.98 18.23
C ALA A 560 -7.06 6.02 17.10
N LEU A 561 -6.84 4.76 17.45
CA LEU A 561 -6.60 3.66 16.52
C LEU A 561 -7.83 2.73 16.48
N THR A 562 -8.45 2.59 15.31
CA THR A 562 -9.60 1.69 15.11
C THR A 562 -9.30 0.66 14.04
N VAL A 563 -9.29 -0.62 14.42
CA VAL A 563 -9.35 -1.72 13.46
C VAL A 563 -10.83 -1.95 13.13
N SER A 564 -11.27 -1.40 12.01
CA SER A 564 -12.64 -1.44 11.50
C SER A 564 -13.00 -2.81 10.89
N HIS A 565 -14.27 -3.02 10.57
CA HIS A 565 -14.79 -4.31 10.09
C HIS A 565 -14.00 -4.85 8.89
N GLY A 566 -13.53 -6.11 8.98
CA GLY A 566 -12.69 -6.74 7.95
C GLY A 566 -11.19 -6.44 8.07
N GLY A 567 -10.83 -5.39 8.83
CA GLY A 567 -9.45 -5.00 9.08
C GLY A 567 -8.65 -5.99 9.92
N THR A 568 -7.34 -6.00 9.69
CA THR A 568 -6.39 -6.88 10.38
C THR A 568 -5.18 -6.10 10.86
N LEU A 569 -5.00 -6.04 12.18
CA LEU A 569 -3.78 -5.52 12.81
C LEU A 569 -2.92 -6.69 13.28
N SER A 570 -1.69 -6.80 12.78
CA SER A 570 -0.74 -7.84 13.17
C SER A 570 0.52 -7.22 13.76
N VAL A 571 0.87 -7.58 14.99
CA VAL A 571 2.16 -7.26 15.61
C VAL A 571 3.06 -8.48 15.47
N SER A 572 4.08 -8.40 14.61
CA SER A 572 5.00 -9.50 14.33
C SER A 572 5.98 -9.75 15.48
N ASP A 573 6.64 -10.91 15.47
CA ASP A 573 7.73 -11.20 16.43
C ASP A 573 8.81 -10.10 16.36
N GLY A 574 9.13 -9.51 17.52
CA GLY A 574 10.03 -8.37 17.64
C GLY A 574 9.46 -7.00 17.23
N GLY A 575 8.20 -6.91 16.82
CA GLY A 575 7.45 -5.65 16.67
C GLY A 575 6.80 -5.24 17.99
N ALA A 576 6.48 -3.95 18.13
CA ALA A 576 5.86 -3.42 19.34
C ALA A 576 4.70 -2.45 19.06
N LEU A 577 3.59 -2.62 19.76
CA LEU A 577 2.44 -1.70 19.78
C LEU A 577 2.25 -1.18 21.20
N THR A 578 2.17 0.14 21.38
CA THR A 578 1.91 0.77 22.68
C THR A 578 0.72 1.72 22.56
N VAL A 579 -0.32 1.49 23.37
CA VAL A 579 -1.44 2.41 23.57
C VAL A 579 -1.14 3.25 24.81
N THR A 580 -0.88 4.53 24.66
CA THR A 580 -0.34 5.40 25.72
C THR A 580 -1.43 6.12 26.53
N ASP A 581 -1.03 7.04 27.42
CA ASP A 581 -1.94 7.88 28.22
C ASP A 581 -2.74 8.84 27.31
N GLY A 582 -3.98 8.47 27.00
CA GLY A 582 -4.88 9.19 26.08
C GLY A 582 -5.22 8.40 24.81
N GLY A 583 -4.41 7.39 24.49
CA GLY A 583 -4.61 6.49 23.35
C GLY A 583 -5.82 5.56 23.50
N THR A 584 -6.48 5.28 22.39
CA THR A 584 -7.63 4.37 22.33
C THR A 584 -7.51 3.43 21.14
N LEU A 585 -7.35 2.13 21.44
CA LEU A 585 -7.36 1.07 20.44
C LEU A 585 -8.70 0.34 20.47
N SER A 586 -9.44 0.37 19.36
CA SER A 586 -10.71 -0.34 19.20
C SER A 586 -10.61 -1.40 18.10
N VAL A 587 -10.72 -2.67 18.47
CA VAL A 587 -10.90 -3.80 17.53
C VAL A 587 -12.41 -4.01 17.34
N SER A 588 -12.93 -3.52 16.21
CA SER A 588 -14.36 -3.52 15.88
C SER A 588 -14.92 -4.91 15.58
N ASP A 589 -16.24 -4.99 15.39
CA ASP A 589 -16.92 -6.24 15.05
C ASP A 589 -16.40 -6.83 13.73
N GLY A 590 -16.00 -8.10 13.74
CA GLY A 590 -15.48 -8.81 12.58
C GLY A 590 -14.06 -8.41 12.17
N SER A 591 -13.32 -7.70 13.03
CA SER A 591 -11.92 -7.37 12.82
C SER A 591 -11.00 -8.13 13.77
N THR A 592 -9.70 -8.13 13.47
CA THR A 592 -8.73 -8.96 14.20
C THR A 592 -7.49 -8.18 14.60
N LEU A 593 -7.03 -8.41 15.82
CA LEU A 593 -5.71 -8.03 16.32
C LEU A 593 -4.94 -9.31 16.65
N THR A 594 -3.81 -9.54 16.00
CA THR A 594 -2.93 -10.67 16.30
C THR A 594 -1.59 -10.17 16.81
N ASP A 595 -1.16 -10.66 17.97
CA ASP A 595 0.11 -10.30 18.60
C ASP A 595 1.05 -11.50 18.68
N ALA A 596 2.19 -11.42 18.00
CA ALA A 596 3.34 -12.30 18.14
C ALA A 596 4.57 -11.58 18.72
N GLY A 597 4.48 -10.27 18.94
CA GLY A 597 5.52 -9.41 19.47
C GLY A 597 5.16 -8.90 20.87
N ALA A 598 5.07 -7.57 21.01
CA ALA A 598 4.67 -6.95 22.27
C ALA A 598 3.55 -5.92 22.07
N VAL A 599 2.43 -6.12 22.76
CA VAL A 599 1.39 -5.10 22.93
C VAL A 599 1.41 -4.59 24.37
N SER A 600 1.49 -3.28 24.56
CA SER A 600 1.37 -2.62 25.86
C SER A 600 0.19 -1.66 25.86
N VAL A 601 -0.62 -1.70 26.91
CA VAL A 601 -1.63 -0.68 27.21
C VAL A 601 -1.15 0.04 28.45
N ASP A 602 -0.67 1.27 28.30
CA ASP A 602 -0.10 2.03 29.41
C ASP A 602 -1.18 2.62 30.29
N SER A 603 -0.78 3.14 31.46
CA SER A 603 -1.70 3.82 32.38
C SER A 603 -2.44 4.96 31.68
N GLY A 604 -3.77 4.88 31.62
CA GLY A 604 -4.63 5.86 30.94
C GLY A 604 -5.02 5.48 29.51
N GLY A 605 -4.31 4.52 28.90
CA GLY A 605 -4.66 3.94 27.61
C GLY A 605 -5.81 2.95 27.73
N THR A 606 -6.57 2.80 26.64
CA THR A 606 -7.70 1.87 26.56
C THR A 606 -7.62 1.00 25.32
N LEU A 607 -7.74 -0.32 25.50
CA LEU A 607 -7.93 -1.30 24.45
C LEU A 607 -9.33 -1.91 24.56
N THR A 608 -10.12 -1.88 23.49
CA THR A 608 -11.45 -2.50 23.43
C THR A 608 -11.52 -3.54 22.33
N VAL A 609 -12.02 -4.73 22.65
CA VAL A 609 -12.37 -5.79 21.68
C VAL A 609 -13.90 -5.87 21.57
N GLY A 610 -14.45 -5.48 20.42
CA GLY A 610 -15.89 -5.47 20.11
C GLY A 610 -16.52 -6.87 20.08
N HIS A 611 -17.85 -6.98 19.94
CA HIS A 611 -18.61 -8.21 20.14
C HIS A 611 -18.19 -9.37 19.23
N ASP A 612 -17.91 -9.08 17.97
CA ASP A 612 -17.36 -10.04 17.00
C ASP A 612 -15.88 -9.75 16.67
N GLY A 613 -15.25 -8.85 17.43
CA GLY A 613 -13.84 -8.56 17.35
C GLY A 613 -13.02 -9.69 17.99
N THR A 614 -11.82 -9.93 17.46
CA THR A 614 -10.92 -10.94 18.03
C THR A 614 -9.56 -10.36 18.31
N MET A 615 -9.05 -10.62 19.52
CA MET A 615 -7.65 -10.39 19.86
C MET A 615 -6.99 -11.75 20.11
N THR A 616 -5.85 -12.00 19.48
CA THR A 616 -5.06 -13.22 19.70
C THR A 616 -3.64 -12.87 20.11
N VAL A 617 -3.26 -13.17 21.35
CA VAL A 617 -1.86 -13.16 21.79
C VAL A 617 -1.28 -14.55 21.51
N THR A 618 -0.45 -14.67 20.49
CA THR A 618 0.13 -15.93 20.03
C THR A 618 1.31 -16.38 20.90
N THR A 619 1.83 -17.58 20.66
CA THR A 619 3.01 -18.07 21.38
C THR A 619 4.23 -17.20 21.09
N GLY A 620 4.80 -16.59 22.14
CA GLY A 620 5.90 -15.62 22.03
C GLY A 620 5.43 -14.18 22.21
N GLY A 621 4.16 -13.90 21.87
CA GLY A 621 3.52 -12.61 22.08
C GLY A 621 3.32 -12.27 23.56
N THR A 622 3.31 -10.98 23.86
CA THR A 622 3.06 -10.46 25.21
C THR A 622 2.08 -9.30 25.17
N LEU A 623 0.96 -9.42 25.91
CA LEU A 623 0.09 -8.30 26.23
C LEU A 623 0.36 -7.84 27.68
N SER A 624 0.85 -6.62 27.84
CA SER A 624 1.10 -5.97 29.13
C SER A 624 0.08 -4.85 29.36
N ASP A 625 -0.78 -5.02 30.36
CA ASP A 625 -1.84 -4.05 30.67
C ASP A 625 -1.55 -3.29 31.97
N TYR A 626 -1.33 -1.98 31.86
CA TYR A 626 -1.26 -1.01 32.94
C TYR A 626 -2.46 -0.03 32.91
N GLY A 627 -3.35 -0.15 31.92
CA GLY A 627 -4.46 0.75 31.64
C GLY A 627 -5.80 0.03 31.75
N THR A 628 -6.59 0.01 30.67
CA THR A 628 -7.86 -0.72 30.62
C THR A 628 -7.95 -1.56 29.35
N VAL A 629 -8.17 -2.86 29.51
CA VAL A 629 -8.53 -3.78 28.43
C VAL A 629 -9.97 -4.23 28.63
N SER A 630 -10.87 -3.83 27.73
CA SER A 630 -12.28 -4.25 27.75
C SER A 630 -12.55 -5.26 26.64
N ASN A 631 -12.89 -6.49 27.00
CA ASN A 631 -13.21 -7.55 26.04
C ASN A 631 -14.71 -7.81 26.00
N ILE A 632 -15.36 -7.51 24.87
CA ILE A 632 -16.77 -7.85 24.61
C ILE A 632 -16.86 -9.01 23.60
N GLY A 633 -15.81 -9.24 22.82
CA GLY A 633 -15.66 -10.33 21.87
C GLY A 633 -14.81 -11.48 22.39
N THR A 634 -13.82 -11.89 21.60
CA THR A 634 -12.94 -13.01 21.97
C THR A 634 -11.50 -12.55 22.15
N LEU A 635 -10.93 -12.83 23.32
CA LEU A 635 -9.50 -12.68 23.59
C LEU A 635 -8.88 -14.08 23.78
N SER A 636 -7.99 -14.48 22.86
CA SER A 636 -7.29 -15.77 22.90
C SER A 636 -5.83 -15.57 23.26
N ASN A 637 -5.38 -16.14 24.38
CA ASN A 637 -4.00 -16.01 24.85
C ASN A 637 -3.27 -17.36 24.82
N SER A 638 -2.38 -17.54 23.85
CA SER A 638 -1.39 -18.62 23.80
C SER A 638 0.03 -18.17 24.18
N GLY A 639 0.21 -16.87 24.44
CA GLY A 639 1.46 -16.25 24.88
C GLY A 639 1.43 -15.89 26.36
N THR A 640 1.78 -14.64 26.67
CA THR A 640 1.72 -14.10 28.03
C THR A 640 0.81 -12.87 28.07
N LEU A 641 -0.24 -12.91 28.88
CA LEU A 641 -1.09 -11.78 29.21
C LEU A 641 -0.83 -11.41 30.68
N THR A 642 -0.40 -10.18 30.94
CA THR A 642 -0.17 -9.69 32.30
C THR A 642 -0.93 -8.41 32.58
N VAL A 643 -1.75 -8.41 33.63
CA VAL A 643 -2.41 -7.23 34.16
C VAL A 643 -1.59 -6.71 35.34
N TYR A 644 -0.98 -5.54 35.19
CA TYR A 644 -0.05 -4.91 36.12
C TYR A 644 -0.78 -3.96 37.11
N PRO A 645 -0.08 -3.38 38.11
CA PRO A 645 -0.72 -2.48 39.06
C PRO A 645 -1.36 -1.27 38.36
N GLY A 646 -2.65 -1.06 38.61
CA GLY A 646 -3.45 -0.01 37.95
C GLY A 646 -4.13 -0.45 36.66
N GLY A 647 -3.71 -1.58 36.07
CA GLY A 647 -4.36 -2.23 34.93
C GLY A 647 -5.67 -2.92 35.32
N ALA A 648 -6.59 -2.96 34.36
CA ALA A 648 -7.90 -3.59 34.49
C ALA A 648 -8.29 -4.35 33.22
N LEU A 649 -8.50 -5.66 33.34
CA LEU A 649 -9.10 -6.48 32.29
C LEU A 649 -10.58 -6.72 32.64
N ASP A 650 -11.48 -6.08 31.89
CA ASP A 650 -12.92 -6.26 32.02
C ASP A 650 -13.45 -7.16 30.90
N ASP A 651 -13.70 -8.43 31.22
CA ASP A 651 -14.19 -9.45 30.28
C ASP A 651 -15.71 -9.59 30.30
N TYR A 652 -16.38 -8.95 29.34
CA TYR A 652 -17.81 -9.13 29.03
C TYR A 652 -18.07 -10.19 27.95
N GLY A 653 -17.02 -10.73 27.34
CA GLY A 653 -17.08 -11.63 26.20
C GLY A 653 -16.57 -13.02 26.55
N THR A 654 -15.51 -13.43 25.88
CA THR A 654 -14.83 -14.71 26.11
C THR A 654 -13.32 -14.54 26.13
N VAL A 655 -12.68 -14.99 27.20
CA VAL A 655 -11.22 -15.12 27.28
C VAL A 655 -10.81 -16.60 27.24
N LEU A 656 -9.99 -16.98 26.27
CA LEU A 656 -9.46 -18.34 26.10
C LEU A 656 -7.97 -18.35 26.43
N ASN A 657 -7.60 -18.84 27.61
CA ASN A 657 -6.20 -18.92 28.04
C ASN A 657 -5.60 -20.29 27.76
N TYR A 658 -4.69 -20.35 26.79
CA TYR A 658 -3.82 -21.47 26.45
C TYR A 658 -2.37 -21.29 26.94
N GLY A 659 -1.98 -20.06 27.29
CA GLY A 659 -0.64 -19.68 27.74
C GLY A 659 -0.59 -19.30 29.23
N THR A 660 0.02 -18.17 29.53
CA THR A 660 0.07 -17.60 30.89
C THR A 660 -0.79 -16.36 30.98
N LEU A 661 -1.73 -16.34 31.93
CA LEU A 661 -2.44 -15.14 32.39
C LEU A 661 -1.93 -14.80 33.79
N ALA A 662 -1.37 -13.61 33.98
CA ALA A 662 -0.87 -13.16 35.28
C ALA A 662 -1.57 -11.87 35.70
N VAL A 663 -2.24 -11.89 36.85
CA VAL A 663 -2.83 -10.69 37.47
C VAL A 663 -1.85 -10.22 38.53
N ASN A 664 -0.90 -9.37 38.16
CA ASN A 664 0.22 -8.93 38.99
C ASN A 664 -0.11 -7.61 39.71
N ASP A 665 -0.88 -7.70 40.80
CA ASP A 665 -1.47 -6.56 41.52
C ASP A 665 -2.48 -5.71 40.70
N GLY A 666 -2.87 -6.20 39.52
CA GLY A 666 -3.94 -5.64 38.68
C GLY A 666 -5.33 -6.12 39.08
N THR A 667 -6.34 -5.75 38.28
CA THR A 667 -7.73 -6.21 38.47
C THR A 667 -8.23 -6.94 37.22
N VAL A 668 -8.90 -8.07 37.42
CA VAL A 668 -9.69 -8.73 36.37
C VAL A 668 -11.13 -8.82 36.84
N THR A 669 -12.06 -8.33 36.02
CA THR A 669 -13.50 -8.46 36.23
C THR A 669 -14.07 -9.32 35.10
N ASP A 670 -14.72 -10.43 35.44
CA ASP A 670 -15.22 -11.41 34.47
C ASP A 670 -16.74 -11.64 34.64
N PRO A 671 -17.57 -10.78 34.05
CA PRO A 671 -18.98 -11.06 33.77
C PRO A 671 -19.21 -11.98 32.57
N GLY A 672 -18.16 -12.28 31.80
CA GLY A 672 -18.16 -13.10 30.59
C GLY A 672 -17.78 -14.55 30.84
N ALA A 673 -16.87 -15.08 30.02
CA ALA A 673 -16.42 -16.46 30.12
C ALA A 673 -14.91 -16.58 29.99
N LEU A 674 -14.23 -16.77 31.11
CA LEU A 674 -12.80 -17.05 31.17
C LEU A 674 -12.54 -18.56 31.26
N THR A 675 -11.85 -19.12 30.26
CA THR A 675 -11.45 -20.54 30.24
C THR A 675 -9.94 -20.72 30.31
N VAL A 676 -9.45 -21.53 31.24
CA VAL A 676 -8.05 -21.95 31.36
C VAL A 676 -7.88 -23.37 30.81
N TYR A 677 -7.13 -23.52 29.72
CA TYR A 677 -6.95 -24.79 29.01
C TYR A 677 -5.78 -25.64 29.55
N ASN A 678 -5.66 -26.86 29.03
CA ASN A 678 -4.62 -27.82 29.40
C ASN A 678 -3.22 -27.25 29.16
N GLY A 679 -2.38 -27.25 30.21
CA GLY A 679 -1.02 -26.70 30.17
C GLY A 679 -0.95 -25.18 30.37
N ALA A 680 -2.09 -24.49 30.39
CA ALA A 680 -2.17 -23.07 30.66
C ALA A 680 -2.15 -22.79 32.18
N VAL A 681 -1.69 -21.59 32.53
CA VAL A 681 -1.60 -21.14 33.93
C VAL A 681 -2.26 -19.77 34.07
N LEU A 682 -3.07 -19.61 35.11
CA LEU A 682 -3.53 -18.33 35.63
C LEU A 682 -2.86 -18.12 36.99
N ASN A 683 -2.07 -17.07 37.15
CA ASN A 683 -1.51 -16.67 38.44
C ASN A 683 -2.14 -15.34 38.87
N ASP A 684 -2.93 -15.35 39.93
CA ASP A 684 -3.51 -14.14 40.50
C ASP A 684 -2.72 -13.71 41.74
N TYR A 685 -2.08 -12.55 41.66
CA TYR A 685 -1.46 -11.83 42.78
C TYR A 685 -2.24 -10.55 43.14
N GLY A 686 -3.22 -10.17 42.32
CA GLY A 686 -4.03 -8.97 42.48
C GLY A 686 -5.45 -9.32 42.89
N HIS A 687 -6.42 -8.92 42.06
CA HIS A 687 -7.83 -9.18 42.31
C HIS A 687 -8.51 -9.74 41.05
N LEU A 688 -9.03 -10.97 41.13
CA LEU A 688 -9.88 -11.58 40.11
C LEU A 688 -11.32 -11.71 40.64
N ALA A 689 -12.29 -11.12 39.95
CA ALA A 689 -13.71 -11.25 40.26
C ALA A 689 -14.46 -11.92 39.12
N VAL A 690 -15.13 -13.03 39.41
CA VAL A 690 -16.12 -13.66 38.53
C VAL A 690 -17.50 -13.17 38.96
N ASP A 691 -18.08 -12.24 38.23
CA ASP A 691 -19.31 -11.52 38.58
C ASP A 691 -20.36 -11.61 37.48
N GLY A 692 -21.46 -10.85 37.53
CA GLY A 692 -22.36 -10.67 36.38
C GLY A 692 -23.03 -11.91 35.75
N HIS A 693 -23.02 -13.09 36.39
CA HIS A 693 -23.33 -14.42 35.79
C HIS A 693 -22.22 -15.03 34.92
N GLY A 694 -21.01 -14.50 34.99
CA GLY A 694 -19.82 -14.99 34.31
C GLY A 694 -19.34 -16.33 34.83
N THR A 695 -18.41 -16.92 34.07
CA THR A 695 -17.89 -18.27 34.33
C THR A 695 -16.37 -18.33 34.21
N LEU A 696 -15.72 -18.82 35.28
CA LEU A 696 -14.33 -19.26 35.23
C LEU A 696 -14.28 -20.78 35.08
N ASP A 697 -13.87 -21.27 33.92
CA ASP A 697 -13.75 -22.69 33.61
C ASP A 697 -12.27 -23.12 33.55
N VAL A 698 -11.87 -24.05 34.42
CA VAL A 698 -10.51 -24.61 34.39
C VAL A 698 -10.58 -26.04 33.87
N ASN A 699 -10.08 -26.24 32.66
CA ASN A 699 -10.09 -27.56 32.03
C ASN A 699 -9.01 -28.48 32.63
N LEU A 700 -9.16 -29.78 32.40
CA LEU A 700 -8.19 -30.77 32.87
C LEU A 700 -6.76 -30.44 32.40
N GLY A 701 -5.85 -30.28 33.36
CA GLY A 701 -4.46 -29.91 33.14
C GLY A 701 -4.19 -28.40 33.09
N GLY A 702 -5.23 -27.56 33.17
CA GLY A 702 -5.10 -26.13 33.45
C GLY A 702 -4.85 -25.87 34.94
N ILE A 703 -4.19 -24.76 35.26
CA ILE A 703 -3.79 -24.42 36.63
C ILE A 703 -4.21 -22.98 36.96
N VAL A 704 -4.87 -22.78 38.08
CA VAL A 704 -5.12 -21.47 38.70
C VAL A 704 -4.37 -21.42 40.03
N ASN A 705 -3.49 -20.44 40.18
CA ASN A 705 -2.76 -20.17 41.42
C ASN A 705 -3.21 -18.83 41.97
N GLU A 706 -3.84 -18.88 43.13
CA GLU A 706 -4.40 -17.74 43.83
C GLU A 706 -3.45 -17.30 44.96
N TYR A 707 -2.91 -16.09 44.86
CA TYR A 707 -2.01 -15.43 45.82
C TYR A 707 -2.52 -14.08 46.32
N GLY A 708 -3.54 -13.50 45.65
CA GLY A 708 -4.19 -12.23 45.98
C GLY A 708 -5.61 -12.44 46.49
N SER A 709 -6.61 -11.99 45.72
CA SER A 709 -8.01 -12.23 46.03
C SER A 709 -8.85 -12.62 44.82
N LEU A 710 -9.45 -13.81 44.91
CA LEU A 710 -10.46 -14.32 43.98
C LEU A 710 -11.85 -14.26 44.60
N THR A 711 -12.80 -13.59 43.94
CA THR A 711 -14.21 -13.57 44.34
C THR A 711 -15.10 -14.20 43.28
N VAL A 712 -16.08 -15.01 43.70
CA VAL A 712 -17.13 -15.54 42.82
C VAL A 712 -18.48 -15.09 43.36
N ASP A 713 -19.14 -14.22 42.62
CA ASP A 713 -20.36 -13.54 43.06
C ASP A 713 -21.63 -14.36 42.81
N ALA A 714 -22.75 -13.82 43.30
CA ALA A 714 -24.06 -14.43 43.23
C ALA A 714 -24.48 -14.70 41.77
N GLY A 715 -24.71 -15.97 41.44
CA GLY A 715 -25.14 -16.36 40.10
C GLY A 715 -24.03 -16.57 39.09
N SER A 716 -22.76 -16.37 39.48
CA SER A 716 -21.56 -16.72 38.73
C SER A 716 -21.03 -18.10 39.13
N ALA A 717 -20.21 -18.70 38.27
CA ALA A 717 -19.69 -20.04 38.49
C ALA A 717 -18.19 -20.15 38.24
N PHE A 718 -17.49 -20.85 39.12
CA PHE A 718 -16.15 -21.36 38.88
C PHE A 718 -16.25 -22.88 38.75
N ASN A 719 -15.96 -23.42 37.56
CA ASN A 719 -15.91 -24.86 37.33
C ASN A 719 -14.43 -25.32 37.21
N ASP A 720 -13.93 -26.01 38.22
CA ASP A 720 -12.58 -26.57 38.25
C ASP A 720 -12.54 -28.06 37.88
N GLY A 721 -12.07 -28.34 36.67
CA GLY A 721 -11.65 -29.66 36.21
C GLY A 721 -10.13 -29.87 36.21
N GLY A 722 -9.34 -28.86 36.59
CA GLY A 722 -7.87 -28.84 36.56
C GLY A 722 -7.27 -28.74 37.97
N ALA A 723 -6.49 -27.71 38.24
CA ALA A 723 -5.94 -27.48 39.57
C ALA A 723 -6.13 -26.02 40.02
N LEU A 724 -6.86 -25.81 41.10
CA LEU A 724 -6.98 -24.55 41.81
C LEU A 724 -6.16 -24.60 43.11
N ASN A 725 -5.12 -23.77 43.21
CA ASN A 725 -4.26 -23.67 44.39
C ASN A 725 -4.46 -22.31 45.06
N VAL A 726 -5.04 -22.29 46.26
CA VAL A 726 -5.12 -21.09 47.10
C VAL A 726 -3.90 -21.07 48.01
N ASN A 727 -2.91 -20.26 47.62
CA ASN A 727 -1.57 -20.21 48.18
C ASN A 727 -1.47 -19.26 49.38
N ALA A 728 -0.28 -19.18 49.99
CA ALA A 728 -0.02 -18.30 51.13
C ALA A 728 -0.34 -16.83 50.80
N GLY A 729 -1.22 -16.21 51.58
CA GLY A 729 -1.69 -14.84 51.35
C GLY A 729 -2.89 -14.73 50.41
N GLY A 730 -3.14 -15.74 49.59
CA GLY A 730 -4.27 -15.83 48.68
C GLY A 730 -5.60 -16.07 49.38
N THR A 731 -6.64 -15.48 48.84
CA THR A 731 -8.00 -15.58 49.37
C THR A 731 -8.98 -15.96 48.27
N LEU A 732 -9.83 -16.95 48.50
CA LEU A 732 -10.97 -17.26 47.64
C LEU A 732 -12.26 -17.03 48.43
N THR A 733 -13.13 -16.17 47.93
CA THR A 733 -14.44 -15.88 48.54
C THR A 733 -15.56 -16.21 47.58
N LEU A 734 -16.43 -17.15 47.98
CA LEU A 734 -17.70 -17.38 47.30
C LEU A 734 -18.75 -16.50 47.96
N GLY A 735 -19.23 -15.49 47.23
CA GLY A 735 -20.27 -14.56 47.67
C GLY A 735 -21.63 -15.23 47.86
N ASP A 736 -22.66 -14.43 48.12
CA ASP A 736 -24.00 -14.93 48.46
C ASP A 736 -24.67 -15.63 47.26
N GLY A 737 -24.42 -16.94 47.07
CA GLY A 737 -24.92 -17.71 45.93
C GLY A 737 -23.90 -18.01 44.84
N GLY A 738 -22.61 -17.68 45.03
CA GLY A 738 -21.54 -18.09 44.12
C GLY A 738 -21.26 -19.60 44.19
N VAL A 739 -20.89 -20.20 43.05
CA VAL A 739 -20.69 -21.65 42.94
C VAL A 739 -19.27 -21.98 42.52
N LEU A 740 -18.59 -22.85 43.27
CA LEU A 740 -17.33 -23.49 42.84
C LEU A 740 -17.55 -25.00 42.69
N THR A 741 -17.60 -25.51 41.46
CA THR A 741 -17.72 -26.94 41.19
C THR A 741 -16.35 -27.56 40.91
N VAL A 742 -15.93 -28.54 41.70
CA VAL A 742 -14.69 -29.31 41.45
C VAL A 742 -15.06 -30.68 40.90
N TYR A 743 -14.65 -31.04 39.69
CA TYR A 743 -15.12 -32.24 38.99
C TYR A 743 -14.04 -32.87 38.09
N ASN A 744 -14.31 -34.04 37.50
CA ASN A 744 -13.45 -34.68 36.49
C ASN A 744 -11.96 -34.89 36.86
N GLY A 745 -11.64 -35.07 38.14
CA GLY A 745 -10.26 -35.19 38.60
C GLY A 745 -9.61 -33.87 39.04
N GLY A 746 -10.37 -32.78 39.01
CA GLY A 746 -9.94 -31.46 39.46
C GLY A 746 -9.53 -31.43 40.93
N THR A 747 -8.63 -30.51 41.27
CA THR A 747 -8.08 -30.38 42.62
C THR A 747 -8.15 -28.95 43.13
N LEU A 748 -8.92 -28.71 44.19
CA LEU A 748 -8.80 -27.51 45.01
C LEU A 748 -7.85 -27.79 46.18
N THR A 749 -6.74 -27.07 46.23
CA THR A 749 -5.76 -27.11 47.32
C THR A 749 -5.76 -25.79 48.08
N VAL A 750 -5.91 -25.83 49.41
CA VAL A 750 -5.75 -24.69 50.31
C VAL A 750 -4.44 -24.85 51.06
N ALA A 751 -3.40 -24.14 50.61
CA ALA A 751 -2.04 -24.26 51.13
C ALA A 751 -1.87 -23.54 52.48
N ASP A 752 -0.68 -23.68 53.10
CA ASP A 752 -0.31 -22.94 54.32
C ASP A 752 -0.48 -21.42 54.13
N GLY A 753 -1.28 -20.79 54.98
CA GLY A 753 -1.58 -19.36 54.90
C GLY A 753 -2.59 -18.94 53.82
N GLY A 754 -3.12 -19.88 53.03
CA GLY A 754 -4.21 -19.64 52.10
C GLY A 754 -5.58 -19.75 52.76
N THR A 755 -6.57 -19.00 52.27
CA THR A 755 -7.91 -18.98 52.88
C THR A 755 -9.02 -19.11 51.86
N VAL A 756 -10.01 -19.94 52.16
CA VAL A 756 -11.25 -20.07 51.37
C VAL A 756 -12.44 -19.77 52.27
N THR A 757 -13.33 -18.88 51.83
CA THR A 757 -14.56 -18.52 52.53
C THR A 757 -15.77 -18.80 51.65
N VAL A 758 -16.71 -19.61 52.15
CA VAL A 758 -18.01 -19.88 51.52
C VAL A 758 -19.08 -19.08 52.26
N GLY A 759 -19.61 -18.04 51.60
CA GLY A 759 -20.63 -17.13 52.13
C GLY A 759 -22.06 -17.68 52.07
N SER A 760 -23.06 -16.81 52.32
CA SER A 760 -24.43 -17.25 52.53
C SER A 760 -25.11 -17.71 51.24
N GLY A 761 -25.41 -19.02 51.14
CA GLY A 761 -25.92 -19.61 49.91
C GLY A 761 -24.86 -19.96 48.87
N GLY A 762 -23.57 -19.66 49.12
CA GLY A 762 -22.47 -20.14 48.29
C GLY A 762 -22.33 -21.67 48.37
N THR A 763 -21.88 -22.31 47.28
CA THR A 763 -21.79 -23.78 47.22
C THR A 763 -20.49 -24.29 46.63
N VAL A 764 -19.98 -25.39 47.18
CA VAL A 764 -18.82 -26.12 46.65
C VAL A 764 -19.17 -27.60 46.42
N PRO A 765 -19.70 -27.97 45.24
CA PRO A 765 -19.88 -29.36 44.86
C PRO A 765 -18.55 -29.99 44.44
N ILE A 766 -18.16 -31.09 45.09
CA ILE A 766 -17.05 -31.96 44.69
C ILE A 766 -17.62 -33.19 44.01
N GLY A 767 -17.55 -33.19 42.67
CA GLY A 767 -17.97 -34.27 41.76
C GLY A 767 -17.03 -35.48 41.80
N SER A 768 -17.45 -36.57 41.14
CA SER A 768 -16.71 -37.85 41.13
C SER A 768 -15.26 -37.68 40.64
N GLY A 769 -14.31 -38.08 41.49
CA GLY A 769 -12.87 -37.96 41.22
C GLY A 769 -12.24 -36.61 41.58
N GLY A 770 -13.03 -35.59 41.92
CA GLY A 770 -12.51 -34.31 42.43
C GLY A 770 -11.91 -34.41 43.83
N THR A 771 -10.94 -33.56 44.14
CA THR A 771 -10.24 -33.52 45.43
C THR A 771 -10.28 -32.11 46.03
N LEU A 772 -10.56 -32.01 47.32
CA LEU A 772 -10.44 -30.78 48.11
C LEU A 772 -9.43 -31.00 49.24
N ALA A 773 -8.20 -30.53 49.08
CA ALA A 773 -7.14 -30.67 50.07
C ALA A 773 -6.97 -29.38 50.89
N VAL A 774 -6.89 -29.52 52.22
CA VAL A 774 -6.50 -28.42 53.12
C VAL A 774 -5.20 -28.79 53.82
N ASP A 775 -4.13 -28.10 53.46
CA ASP A 775 -2.80 -28.34 54.00
C ASP A 775 -2.62 -27.75 55.41
N ALA A 776 -1.52 -28.10 56.05
CA ALA A 776 -1.21 -27.59 57.39
C ALA A 776 -1.07 -26.07 57.34
N GLY A 777 -1.89 -25.35 58.12
CA GLY A 777 -1.93 -23.88 58.14
C GLY A 777 -2.87 -23.24 57.12
N GLY A 778 -3.48 -24.02 56.23
CA GLY A 778 -4.59 -23.57 55.37
C GLY A 778 -5.93 -23.53 56.10
N ALA A 779 -6.83 -22.66 55.66
CA ALA A 779 -8.14 -22.47 56.29
C ALA A 779 -9.30 -22.45 55.28
N LEU A 780 -10.30 -23.32 55.50
CA LEU A 780 -11.59 -23.31 54.81
C LEU A 780 -12.69 -22.95 55.81
N THR A 781 -13.40 -21.86 55.56
CA THR A 781 -14.50 -21.37 56.41
C THR A 781 -15.82 -21.39 55.65
N ILE A 782 -16.84 -22.02 56.22
CA ILE A 782 -18.21 -22.04 55.68
C ILE A 782 -19.10 -21.24 56.63
N ASN A 783 -19.75 -20.20 56.11
CA ASN A 783 -20.55 -19.26 56.88
C ASN A 783 -21.93 -19.03 56.23
N GLY A 784 -22.95 -18.78 57.05
CA GLY A 784 -24.17 -18.09 56.61
C GLY A 784 -25.18 -18.91 55.80
N GLY A 785 -25.24 -20.23 55.94
CA GLY A 785 -26.02 -21.11 55.06
C GLY A 785 -25.27 -21.49 53.79
N GLY A 786 -23.93 -21.53 53.83
CA GLY A 786 -23.08 -22.08 52.76
C GLY A 786 -23.05 -23.61 52.80
N PHE A 787 -22.76 -24.24 51.65
CA PHE A 787 -22.82 -25.69 51.49
C PHE A 787 -21.59 -26.28 50.81
N VAL A 788 -21.04 -27.37 51.36
CA VAL A 788 -20.03 -28.21 50.67
C VAL A 788 -20.59 -29.61 50.50
N VAL A 789 -20.58 -30.11 49.27
CA VAL A 789 -21.20 -31.39 48.90
C VAL A 789 -20.14 -32.31 48.30
N VAL A 790 -19.89 -33.46 48.93
CA VAL A 790 -18.85 -34.42 48.52
C VAL A 790 -19.51 -35.70 48.02
N THR A 791 -19.38 -35.98 46.71
CA THR A 791 -19.99 -37.13 46.03
C THR A 791 -19.13 -38.41 46.08
N ASP A 792 -19.64 -39.53 45.56
CA ASP A 792 -18.96 -40.84 45.61
C ASP A 792 -17.61 -40.83 44.84
N GLY A 793 -16.57 -41.37 45.45
CA GLY A 793 -15.21 -41.40 44.91
C GLY A 793 -14.37 -40.12 45.08
N SER A 794 -14.92 -39.05 45.66
CA SER A 794 -14.21 -37.80 45.96
C SER A 794 -13.50 -37.84 47.32
N ILE A 795 -12.45 -37.02 47.51
CA ILE A 795 -11.64 -37.03 48.74
C ILE A 795 -11.47 -35.62 49.30
N VAL A 796 -11.64 -35.48 50.62
CA VAL A 796 -11.32 -34.24 51.35
C VAL A 796 -10.24 -34.50 52.42
N PRO A 797 -8.95 -34.53 52.04
CA PRO A 797 -7.87 -34.68 53.02
C PRO A 797 -7.61 -33.35 53.75
N VAL A 798 -7.51 -33.42 55.09
CA VAL A 798 -7.07 -32.30 55.93
C VAL A 798 -5.81 -32.70 56.66
N ALA A 799 -4.69 -32.03 56.37
CA ALA A 799 -3.42 -32.30 57.01
C ALA A 799 -3.39 -31.85 58.48
N PRO A 800 -2.50 -32.39 59.34
CA PRO A 800 -2.38 -31.94 60.73
C PRO A 800 -2.10 -30.44 60.83
N GLY A 801 -3.03 -29.67 61.41
CA GLY A 801 -2.95 -28.21 61.52
C GLY A 801 -3.73 -27.44 60.47
N GLY A 802 -4.26 -28.08 59.41
CA GLY A 802 -5.26 -27.50 58.52
C GLY A 802 -6.61 -27.38 59.22
N THR A 803 -7.41 -26.38 58.84
CA THR A 803 -8.68 -26.09 59.52
C THR A 803 -9.86 -26.02 58.56
N ILE A 804 -10.94 -26.70 58.94
CA ILE A 804 -12.28 -26.53 58.34
C ILE A 804 -13.21 -26.03 59.44
N VAL A 805 -13.78 -24.84 59.25
CA VAL A 805 -14.72 -24.21 60.18
C VAL A 805 -16.12 -24.20 59.55
N VAL A 806 -17.09 -24.78 60.24
CA VAL A 806 -18.49 -24.86 59.79
C VAL A 806 -19.36 -24.06 60.76
N GLY A 807 -19.96 -22.97 60.30
CA GLY A 807 -20.79 -22.12 61.14
C GLY A 807 -22.14 -22.75 61.55
N PRO A 808 -22.86 -22.13 62.51
CA PRO A 808 -24.16 -22.62 62.95
C PRO A 808 -25.20 -22.56 61.82
N GLY A 809 -25.70 -23.73 61.39
CA GLY A 809 -26.69 -23.85 60.31
C GLY A 809 -26.09 -24.23 58.94
N ASP A 810 -24.76 -24.25 58.82
CA ASP A 810 -24.02 -24.69 57.64
C ASP A 810 -23.91 -26.22 57.57
N VAL A 811 -23.79 -26.79 56.36
CA VAL A 811 -23.79 -28.25 56.15
C VAL A 811 -22.66 -28.70 55.22
N VAL A 812 -21.89 -29.69 55.70
CA VAL A 812 -21.03 -30.54 54.88
C VAL A 812 -21.72 -31.90 54.70
N THR A 813 -22.02 -32.26 53.46
CA THR A 813 -22.67 -33.54 53.12
C THR A 813 -21.66 -34.47 52.46
N VAL A 814 -21.49 -35.67 53.02
CA VAL A 814 -20.63 -36.72 52.45
C VAL A 814 -21.51 -37.91 52.05
N TYR A 815 -21.53 -38.23 50.75
CA TYR A 815 -22.25 -39.39 50.21
C TYR A 815 -21.48 -40.71 50.45
N PRO A 816 -22.16 -41.87 50.43
CA PRO A 816 -21.50 -43.17 50.63
C PRO A 816 -20.31 -43.36 49.69
N GLY A 817 -19.15 -43.76 50.23
CA GLY A 817 -17.88 -43.91 49.49
C GLY A 817 -16.92 -42.73 49.59
N GLY A 818 -17.40 -41.53 49.95
CA GLY A 818 -16.56 -40.36 50.23
C GLY A 818 -15.82 -40.45 51.57
N PHE A 819 -14.59 -39.92 51.63
CA PHE A 819 -13.78 -39.87 52.85
C PHE A 819 -13.55 -38.42 53.31
N ALA A 820 -13.97 -38.16 54.54
CA ALA A 820 -13.69 -36.96 55.31
C ALA A 820 -12.65 -37.31 56.39
N GLY A 821 -11.49 -36.65 56.38
CA GLY A 821 -10.37 -36.95 57.27
C GLY A 821 -10.68 -36.85 58.78
N SER A 822 -9.81 -37.42 59.62
CA SER A 822 -9.99 -37.53 61.08
C SER A 822 -9.59 -36.29 61.90
N SER A 823 -9.19 -35.19 61.25
CA SER A 823 -8.73 -33.95 61.89
C SER A 823 -9.38 -32.71 61.28
N GLY A 824 -10.42 -32.19 61.93
CA GLY A 824 -10.99 -30.87 61.66
C GLY A 824 -12.51 -30.84 61.51
N TYR A 825 -13.27 -30.84 62.62
CA TYR A 825 -14.71 -30.54 62.62
C TYR A 825 -15.16 -29.84 63.91
N PHE A 826 -15.86 -28.70 63.77
CA PHE A 826 -16.80 -28.18 64.77
C PHE A 826 -18.08 -27.74 64.03
N GLY A 827 -19.06 -28.65 63.89
CA GLY A 827 -20.35 -28.44 63.21
C GLY A 827 -21.04 -29.77 62.84
N PRO A 828 -22.33 -29.79 62.47
CA PRO A 828 -23.04 -31.02 62.11
C PRO A 828 -22.61 -31.53 60.72
N VAL A 829 -22.03 -32.74 60.67
CA VAL A 829 -21.79 -33.48 59.41
C VAL A 829 -22.95 -34.43 59.17
N THR A 830 -23.62 -34.33 58.02
CA THR A 830 -24.69 -35.27 57.64
C THR A 830 -24.08 -36.37 56.78
N VAL A 831 -24.00 -37.59 57.33
CA VAL A 831 -23.52 -38.78 56.62
C VAL A 831 -24.73 -39.50 56.02
N GLY A 832 -24.74 -39.71 54.70
CA GLY A 832 -25.79 -40.47 54.03
C GLY A 832 -25.87 -41.94 54.52
N PRO A 833 -27.00 -42.63 54.34
CA PRO A 833 -27.16 -44.00 54.83
C PRO A 833 -26.22 -44.99 54.10
N GLY A 834 -25.10 -45.34 54.75
CA GLY A 834 -24.11 -46.31 54.27
C GLY A 834 -22.96 -46.50 55.28
N VAL A 835 -22.42 -47.71 55.40
CA VAL A 835 -21.49 -48.12 56.49
C VAL A 835 -20.11 -47.45 56.37
N LEU A 836 -19.66 -46.79 57.45
CA LEU A 836 -18.32 -46.20 57.61
C LEU A 836 -17.26 -47.32 57.79
N SER A 837 -16.26 -47.40 56.90
CA SER A 837 -15.10 -48.27 57.05
C SER A 837 -13.92 -47.47 57.61
N VAL A 838 -13.70 -47.54 58.92
CA VAL A 838 -12.49 -47.02 59.56
C VAL A 838 -11.45 -48.14 59.61
N THR A 839 -10.37 -48.04 58.83
CA THR A 839 -9.19 -48.93 59.01
C THR A 839 -8.16 -48.24 59.92
N PRO A 840 -7.73 -48.87 61.04
CA PRO A 840 -6.74 -48.29 61.93
C PRO A 840 -5.29 -48.56 61.44
N PRO A 841 -4.30 -47.75 61.86
CA PRO A 841 -2.91 -47.87 61.41
C PRO A 841 -2.25 -49.14 61.99
N PRO A 842 -1.26 -49.74 61.29
CA PRO A 842 -0.64 -50.98 61.74
C PRO A 842 0.28 -50.74 62.94
N ALA A 843 0.10 -51.54 63.99
CA ALA A 843 0.96 -51.58 65.16
C ALA A 843 2.28 -52.31 64.86
N SER A 844 3.38 -51.71 65.29
CA SER A 844 4.72 -52.29 65.31
C SER A 844 4.79 -53.51 66.24
N VAL A 845 5.27 -54.65 65.75
CA VAL A 845 5.80 -55.74 66.59
C VAL A 845 7.08 -56.29 65.98
N ALA A 846 8.12 -56.34 66.81
CA ALA A 846 9.45 -56.81 66.48
C ALA A 846 9.64 -58.31 66.78
N SER A 847 10.41 -58.97 65.89
CA SER A 847 11.30 -60.15 66.09
C SER A 847 10.69 -61.56 66.32
N PRO A 848 11.44 -62.69 66.12
CA PRO A 848 12.71 -62.91 65.39
C PRO A 848 12.75 -64.18 64.47
N GLY A 849 13.69 -64.19 63.51
CA GLY A 849 14.72 -65.25 63.36
C GLY A 849 14.41 -66.64 62.79
N LEU A 850 15.31 -67.05 61.86
CA LEU A 850 15.67 -68.41 61.40
C LEU A 850 14.73 -69.03 60.34
N GLY A 851 15.18 -69.59 59.21
CA GLY A 851 16.51 -69.83 58.67
C GLY A 851 16.45 -70.86 57.53
N LEU A 852 17.29 -70.64 56.50
CA LEU A 852 17.98 -71.62 55.65
C LEU A 852 17.26 -72.40 54.51
N SER A 853 17.85 -72.18 53.33
CA SER A 853 18.10 -73.10 52.19
C SER A 853 16.88 -73.46 51.32
N SER A 854 16.94 -73.39 49.99
CA SER A 854 18.03 -73.80 49.10
C SER A 854 17.95 -73.11 47.72
N SER A 855 19.11 -72.80 47.12
CA SER A 855 19.29 -72.76 45.65
C SER A 855 19.73 -74.15 45.16
N PRO A 856 19.99 -74.44 43.86
CA PRO A 856 19.87 -73.63 42.64
C PRO A 856 19.22 -74.39 41.44
N GLY A 857 18.99 -73.71 40.31
CA GLY A 857 18.65 -74.36 39.04
C GLY A 857 18.59 -73.39 37.86
N LEU A 858 19.68 -73.34 37.10
CA LEU A 858 19.89 -72.54 35.89
C LEU A 858 19.23 -73.16 34.63
N ALA A 859 18.89 -72.26 33.70
CA ALA A 859 18.87 -72.39 32.23
C ALA A 859 17.61 -72.91 31.51
N GLY A 860 17.12 -72.10 30.55
CA GLY A 860 16.25 -72.56 29.45
C GLY A 860 15.36 -71.50 28.79
N THR A 861 15.89 -70.86 27.76
CA THR A 861 15.31 -70.09 26.63
C THR A 861 13.83 -70.27 26.22
N SER A 862 13.27 -69.16 25.70
CA SER A 862 12.31 -69.02 24.56
C SER A 862 10.96 -69.76 24.56
N GLY A 863 9.88 -68.97 24.69
CA GLY A 863 9.05 -68.57 23.54
C GLY A 863 7.85 -69.43 23.11
N ILE A 864 6.74 -68.69 22.87
CA ILE A 864 5.70 -68.84 21.83
C ILE A 864 4.29 -69.28 22.30
N GLN A 865 3.40 -68.26 22.34
CA GLN A 865 2.08 -68.04 21.71
C GLN A 865 1.02 -69.17 21.63
N PRO A 866 -0.27 -68.90 21.24
CA PRO A 866 -0.66 -68.53 19.85
C PRO A 866 -1.89 -67.59 19.66
N ARG A 867 -1.84 -66.79 18.55
CA ARG A 867 -2.87 -66.58 17.48
C ARG A 867 -4.21 -65.88 17.83
N PHE A 868 -4.89 -65.11 16.94
CA PHE A 868 -4.94 -65.07 15.47
C PHE A 868 -5.59 -63.76 14.92
N ASP A 869 -5.26 -63.46 13.65
CA ASP A 869 -5.62 -62.37 12.70
C ASP A 869 -6.52 -62.98 11.57
N PRO A 870 -7.42 -62.31 10.78
CA PRO A 870 -7.05 -61.56 9.52
C PRO A 870 -8.04 -60.52 8.86
N GLY A 871 -7.49 -59.49 8.19
CA GLY A 871 -7.99 -58.81 6.96
C GLY A 871 -8.83 -57.52 7.12
N ALA A 872 -8.72 -56.42 6.36
CA ALA A 872 -8.08 -56.09 5.07
C ALA A 872 -8.07 -54.54 4.81
N LEU A 873 -7.37 -54.11 3.73
CA LEU A 873 -7.43 -52.81 2.95
C LEU A 873 -6.41 -51.71 3.34
N THR A 874 -5.25 -51.51 2.66
CA THR A 874 -4.91 -50.91 1.32
C THR A 874 -4.89 -49.37 1.26
N ASP A 875 -3.69 -48.80 1.04
CA ASP A 875 -3.29 -47.73 0.05
C ASP A 875 -2.17 -46.84 0.64
N ALA A 876 -0.92 -46.90 0.16
CA ALA A 876 -0.35 -46.50 -1.14
C ALA A 876 0.15 -45.05 -1.15
N PHE A 877 1.42 -44.87 -0.74
CA PHE A 877 2.24 -43.69 -1.00
C PHE A 877 2.91 -43.79 -2.38
N ALA A 878 2.61 -42.83 -3.26
CA ALA A 878 3.38 -42.39 -4.44
C ALA A 878 2.71 -41.10 -4.95
N GLY A 879 3.37 -40.02 -5.36
CA GLY A 879 4.77 -39.69 -5.60
C GLY A 879 4.92 -38.17 -5.87
N SER A 880 6.14 -37.77 -6.18
CA SER A 880 6.73 -36.43 -6.41
C SER A 880 5.89 -35.36 -7.16
N PRO A 881 6.35 -34.08 -7.15
CA PRO A 881 7.14 -33.63 -8.30
C PRO A 881 8.27 -32.62 -8.01
N SER A 882 9.26 -32.65 -8.91
CA SER A 882 10.16 -31.57 -9.27
C SER A 882 9.52 -30.68 -10.34
N TYR A 883 9.73 -29.37 -10.30
CA TYR A 883 9.77 -28.54 -11.52
C TYR A 883 10.83 -27.44 -11.37
N ALA A 884 11.65 -27.36 -12.43
CA ALA A 884 12.51 -26.25 -12.80
C ALA A 884 12.18 -25.96 -14.28
N ASP A 885 12.31 -24.69 -14.65
CA ASP A 885 12.00 -23.99 -15.91
C ASP A 885 10.52 -23.68 -16.19
#